data_AF-A0A974S491-F1
#
_entry.id   AF-A0A974S491-F1
#
_cell.length_a   1.000
_cell.length_b   1.000
_cell.length_c   1.000
_cell.angle_alpha   90.00
_cell.angle_beta   90.00
_cell.angle_gamma   90.00
#
_symmetry.space_group_name_H-M   'P 1'
#
loop_
_entity.id
_entity.type
_entity.pdbx_description
1 polymer ?
#
loop_
_entity_poly.entity_id
_entity_poly.type
_entity_poly.pdbx_seq_one_letter_code
_entity_poly.pdbx_strand_id
1 'polypeptide(L)'
;MSDLRVVDLRSELTVELLGTEVARPRLSWRIESDARGVVQASYRIRAAATAGRVASDDRLLFDSGDVADAAQGDIPYPGPELAAMQRIWWDITITDDRGASARSLPSWFETGLSRDDWRADWIEAEDEPAAADRAAGLAWIWSDTPLDPRPHAFRLDFDAPANVVRADILIAGKDHLRGVWVNGAPSDLPWDFDWDSPLPFWGTLGAYAGDVHPGRNSICALVEADTTGFFPVDGGAFAALIRLHRADGSIERIVSGPDWWVGVDVPSGWQAADFDASAWPVAVESGANVHNDPRPAEPAMLLRTDFSATRPVVSARLYATALGAYEARINGQIVSDAILAPEMTVARDHILYQVHDVTGLIVAGENALGAIVGDGWYASAFGWRIERYGFGPAPRRFRAQLRLDYDDGSSEWVTTGEDWRIATSAILTSEIYDGETLDARLDTPGWDRAGFDASAWAPVRLGVAPDTAIVAQTSPALERRGIRRAISIEEPQPGRFVFDFGQNFSGWVRIGASGRAGTKITAKFAELLNADGTTDLSNLRLAKATDTFILAGGAQVGGRETFEPRFTYHGFRYVEIEGYPGIPTLDDVEGVIVHSACRETGTIDFLDAPLLQTIWRNALWSQRSNFFSVPTDCPQRDERMGWMGDIQVFLDAAAFNMEVDPFIRRFLLEARAAQRPDGAYPIVVPQPLSFPDVVTAGWSEAGIILPWQLWQRYGDTAVIDENWSAMEAWMAFVARNNPDFVWREDRELDLGDWLSVDAIKPDDETTPRALCATAYWAWSAELMAEMARATGRGADADRYAALHRAIRDAFAAEFVAADGVAGNGSQTSQVLALYMGLVPADRRAAAARVLADDIRRRGMTLSTGFLGTPYLLDVLADAGLWEEVAGLLFQTAYPSWGYMPATGATTMWERWNGDVGDLSMNSYNHYAFGAVVGFFYRRLAGIAQGAPGFRRIAILAGLDTRGRTRVGTVRVGRRHDRDRDRRRCDRPGAAAPRHSAEHRSRGRTAAARRMARKRHGARPSPRHP
;
A
#
# COMPACT_ATOMS: atom_id res chain seq x y z
N MET A 1 -29.01 34.79 -17.01
CA MET A 1 -27.60 34.94 -16.63
C MET A 1 -27.05 33.53 -16.53
N SER A 2 -26.01 33.18 -17.27
CA SER A 2 -25.41 31.84 -17.19
C SER A 2 -24.84 31.63 -15.79
N ASP A 3 -25.07 30.45 -15.21
CA ASP A 3 -24.54 30.04 -13.90
C ASP A 3 -23.10 29.54 -14.04
N LEU A 4 -22.24 30.33 -14.70
CA LEU A 4 -20.83 29.99 -14.91
C LEU A 4 -20.11 30.09 -13.57
N ARG A 5 -19.45 29.00 -13.16
CA ARG A 5 -18.72 28.92 -11.89
C ARG A 5 -17.36 28.29 -12.11
N VAL A 6 -16.38 28.75 -11.34
CA VAL A 6 -15.08 28.10 -11.21
C VAL A 6 -15.00 27.45 -9.85
N VAL A 7 -14.69 26.16 -9.85
CA VAL A 7 -14.67 25.32 -8.64
C VAL A 7 -13.41 24.46 -8.65
N ASP A 8 -13.12 23.85 -7.51
CA ASP A 8 -12.09 22.81 -7.39
C ASP A 8 -10.70 23.29 -7.85
N LEU A 9 -10.28 24.43 -7.29
CA LEU A 9 -8.93 24.94 -7.46
C LEU A 9 -7.94 24.00 -6.78
N ARG A 10 -6.86 23.66 -7.49
CA ARG A 10 -5.84 22.74 -7.01
C ARG A 10 -4.45 23.17 -7.39
N SER A 11 -3.51 22.70 -6.58
CA SER A 11 -2.08 22.79 -6.76
C SER A 11 -1.53 21.37 -6.73
N GLU A 12 -0.77 20.94 -7.76
CA GLU A 12 -0.26 19.57 -7.86
C GLU A 12 -1.39 18.52 -7.71
N LEU A 13 -2.51 18.77 -8.40
CA LEU A 13 -3.77 18.01 -8.33
C LEU A 13 -4.38 17.82 -6.92
N THR A 14 -3.87 18.57 -5.93
CA THR A 14 -4.28 18.53 -4.52
C THR A 14 -5.01 19.82 -4.15
N VAL A 15 -6.12 19.67 -3.41
CA VAL A 15 -6.84 20.81 -2.82
C VAL A 15 -6.11 21.24 -1.56
N GLU A 16 -5.83 22.54 -1.41
CA GLU A 16 -5.19 23.08 -0.20
C GLU A 16 -3.87 22.37 0.15
N LEU A 17 -2.98 22.26 -0.85
CA LEU A 17 -1.69 21.57 -0.74
C LEU A 17 -0.81 22.18 0.36
N LEU A 18 -0.51 21.38 1.39
CA LEU A 18 0.31 21.78 2.53
C LEU A 18 1.65 21.03 2.50
N GLY A 19 2.75 21.78 2.54
CA GLY A 19 4.09 21.23 2.70
C GLY A 19 4.83 20.89 1.42
N THR A 20 4.47 21.43 0.24
CA THR A 20 5.15 21.06 -1.02
C THR A 20 6.58 21.60 -1.14
N GLU A 21 7.44 20.87 -1.85
CA GLU A 21 8.78 21.34 -2.25
C GLU A 21 8.81 21.83 -3.70
N VAL A 22 7.69 21.76 -4.42
CA VAL A 22 7.59 22.25 -5.79
C VAL A 22 7.59 23.79 -5.77
N ALA A 23 8.71 24.36 -6.23
CA ALA A 23 8.95 25.81 -6.23
C ALA A 23 7.95 26.61 -7.09
N ARG A 24 7.36 25.98 -8.11
CA ARG A 24 6.31 26.54 -8.98
C ARG A 24 5.22 25.49 -9.20
N PRO A 25 4.33 25.28 -8.22
CA PRO A 25 3.34 24.22 -8.33
C PRO A 25 2.37 24.48 -9.49
N ARG A 26 1.94 23.42 -10.15
CA ARG A 26 0.97 23.48 -11.24
C ARG A 26 -0.44 23.65 -10.70
N LEU A 27 -1.12 24.61 -11.27
CA LEU A 27 -2.47 24.99 -10.93
C LEU A 27 -3.44 24.32 -11.89
N SER A 28 -4.58 23.92 -11.35
CA SER A 28 -5.72 23.46 -12.13
C SER A 28 -7.04 23.89 -11.50
N TRP A 29 -8.09 23.94 -12.31
CA TRP A 29 -9.44 24.30 -11.90
C TRP A 29 -10.47 23.62 -12.78
N ARG A 30 -11.73 23.65 -12.35
CA ARG A 30 -12.86 23.14 -13.11
C ARG A 30 -13.91 24.22 -13.34
N ILE A 31 -14.50 24.20 -14.52
CA ILE A 31 -15.62 25.07 -14.89
C ILE A 31 -16.93 24.28 -14.80
N GLU A 32 -17.94 24.88 -14.18
CA GLU A 32 -19.32 24.38 -14.16
C GLU A 32 -20.25 25.41 -14.83
N SER A 33 -21.19 24.92 -15.64
CA SER A 33 -22.21 25.74 -16.28
C SER A 33 -23.40 24.89 -16.71
N ASP A 34 -24.61 25.44 -16.59
CA ASP A 34 -25.83 24.84 -17.16
C ASP A 34 -25.90 24.99 -18.69
N ALA A 35 -25.09 25.87 -19.27
CA ALA A 35 -25.03 26.07 -20.71
C ALA A 35 -24.18 24.96 -21.36
N ARG A 36 -24.66 24.44 -22.49
CA ARG A 36 -23.91 23.46 -23.28
C ARG A 36 -22.82 24.14 -24.10
N GLY A 37 -21.71 23.44 -24.32
CA GLY A 37 -20.62 23.87 -25.21
C GLY A 37 -19.91 25.13 -24.73
N VAL A 38 -19.78 25.30 -23.41
CA VAL A 38 -19.00 26.38 -22.81
C VAL A 38 -17.52 26.01 -22.88
N VAL A 39 -16.71 26.92 -23.40
CA VAL A 39 -15.26 26.74 -23.51
C VAL A 39 -14.59 27.97 -22.89
N GLN A 40 -13.55 27.76 -22.09
CA GLN A 40 -12.73 28.87 -21.60
C GLN A 40 -12.01 29.54 -22.78
N ALA A 41 -12.06 30.86 -22.84
CA ALA A 41 -11.33 31.67 -23.80
C ALA A 41 -10.09 32.35 -23.19
N SER A 42 -10.20 32.77 -21.93
CA SER A 42 -9.08 33.36 -21.19
C SER A 42 -9.19 33.12 -19.68
N TYR A 43 -8.08 33.37 -18.98
CA TYR A 43 -8.01 33.34 -17.53
C TYR A 43 -7.12 34.46 -16.95
N ARG A 44 -7.37 34.83 -15.69
CA ARG A 44 -6.52 35.70 -14.87
C ARG A 44 -6.34 35.09 -13.49
N ILE A 45 -5.10 34.78 -13.13
CA ILE A 45 -4.68 34.25 -11.84
C ILE A 45 -4.12 35.38 -10.99
N ARG A 46 -4.54 35.46 -9.74
CA ARG A 46 -3.95 36.37 -8.74
C ARG A 46 -3.52 35.62 -7.52
N ALA A 47 -2.48 36.13 -6.88
CA ALA A 47 -1.94 35.57 -5.66
C ALA A 47 -1.62 36.66 -4.62
N ALA A 48 -1.82 36.35 -3.35
CA ALA A 48 -1.50 37.20 -2.22
C ALA A 48 -1.09 36.39 -0.99
N ALA A 49 -0.55 37.08 0.03
CA ALA A 49 -0.14 36.46 1.29
C ALA A 49 -1.33 36.02 2.18
N THR A 50 -2.53 36.57 1.95
CA THR A 50 -3.72 36.23 2.75
C THR A 50 -4.97 36.17 1.87
N ALA A 51 -5.96 35.38 2.31
CA ALA A 51 -7.26 35.27 1.64
C ALA A 51 -7.95 36.63 1.44
N GLY A 52 -7.90 37.50 2.45
CA GLY A 52 -8.50 38.83 2.39
C GLY A 52 -7.87 39.74 1.34
N ARG A 53 -6.54 39.70 1.20
CA ARG A 53 -5.79 40.52 0.24
C ARG A 53 -6.05 40.14 -1.20
N VAL A 54 -6.11 38.83 -1.50
CA VAL A 54 -6.48 38.38 -2.85
C VAL A 54 -7.94 38.75 -3.14
N ALA A 55 -8.86 38.60 -2.18
CA ALA A 55 -10.27 38.96 -2.35
C ALA A 55 -10.47 40.46 -2.66
N SER A 56 -9.74 41.34 -1.97
CA SER A 56 -9.87 42.80 -2.08
C SER A 56 -8.98 43.45 -3.15
N ASP A 57 -8.16 42.68 -3.88
CA ASP A 57 -7.17 43.20 -4.84
C ASP A 57 -6.11 44.10 -4.18
N ASP A 58 -5.84 43.91 -2.88
CA ASP A 58 -4.90 44.74 -2.11
C ASP A 58 -3.56 44.03 -1.94
N ARG A 59 -2.47 44.71 -2.32
CA ARG A 59 -1.09 44.20 -2.16
C ARG A 59 -0.91 42.76 -2.65
N LEU A 60 -1.37 42.51 -3.88
CA LEU A 60 -1.13 41.24 -4.55
C LEU A 60 0.38 40.96 -4.62
N LEU A 61 0.75 39.70 -4.41
CA LEU A 61 2.09 39.20 -4.69
C LEU A 61 2.29 39.03 -6.20
N PHE A 62 1.22 38.68 -6.91
CA PHE A 62 1.24 38.45 -8.35
C PHE A 62 -0.13 38.61 -8.98
N ASP A 63 -0.15 38.99 -10.25
CA ASP A 63 -1.32 39.06 -11.12
C ASP A 63 -0.88 38.73 -12.55
N SER A 64 -1.48 37.70 -13.17
CA SER A 64 -1.14 37.31 -14.54
C SER A 64 -1.62 38.31 -15.59
N GLY A 65 -2.54 39.20 -15.24
CA GLY A 65 -3.41 39.84 -16.21
C GLY A 65 -4.30 38.82 -16.91
N ASP A 66 -5.02 39.27 -17.95
CA ASP A 66 -5.83 38.37 -18.78
C ASP A 66 -4.93 37.61 -19.77
N VAL A 67 -4.95 36.29 -19.69
CA VAL A 67 -4.17 35.36 -20.53
C VAL A 67 -5.13 34.65 -21.47
N ALA A 68 -4.97 34.88 -22.78
CA ALA A 68 -5.81 34.27 -23.82
C ALA A 68 -5.44 32.80 -24.06
N ASP A 69 -5.94 31.92 -23.20
CA ASP A 69 -5.69 30.47 -23.24
C ASP A 69 -6.89 29.69 -22.66
N ALA A 70 -7.19 28.55 -23.27
CA ALA A 70 -8.27 27.65 -22.91
C ALA A 70 -7.85 26.55 -21.90
N ALA A 71 -6.56 26.49 -21.53
CA ALA A 71 -6.04 25.52 -20.57
C ALA A 71 -6.68 25.68 -19.17
N GLN A 72 -6.93 24.55 -18.50
CA GLN A 72 -7.56 24.46 -17.17
C GLN A 72 -6.70 23.68 -16.16
N GLY A 73 -5.51 23.27 -16.56
CA GLY A 73 -4.58 22.46 -15.78
C GLY A 73 -3.23 22.39 -16.49
N ASP A 74 -2.22 21.85 -15.80
CA ASP A 74 -0.82 21.88 -16.24
C ASP A 74 -0.30 23.32 -16.43
N ILE A 75 -0.68 24.21 -15.50
CA ILE A 75 -0.31 25.63 -15.54
C ILE A 75 0.62 25.93 -14.38
N PRO A 76 1.94 26.03 -14.59
CA PRO A 76 2.89 26.37 -13.53
C PRO A 76 2.49 27.68 -12.85
N TYR A 77 2.66 27.76 -11.52
CA TYR A 77 2.42 28.99 -10.78
C TYR A 77 3.19 30.15 -11.42
N PRO A 78 2.48 31.19 -11.91
CA PRO A 78 3.10 32.23 -12.73
C PRO A 78 3.82 33.31 -11.91
N GLY A 79 3.72 33.26 -10.58
CA GLY A 79 4.36 34.22 -9.68
C GLY A 79 5.85 33.98 -9.43
N PRO A 80 6.43 34.75 -8.48
CA PRO A 80 7.80 34.52 -8.02
C PRO A 80 7.98 33.12 -7.45
N GLU A 81 9.23 32.65 -7.44
CA GLU A 81 9.59 31.40 -6.77
C GLU A 81 9.26 31.46 -5.28
N LEU A 82 8.75 30.35 -4.75
CA LEU A 82 8.28 30.27 -3.37
C LEU A 82 9.45 30.09 -2.40
N ALA A 83 9.44 30.84 -1.31
CA ALA A 83 10.32 30.57 -0.17
C ALA A 83 9.80 29.37 0.63
N ALA A 84 10.66 28.76 1.45
CA ALA A 84 10.24 27.72 2.40
C ALA A 84 9.20 28.25 3.41
N MET A 85 8.27 27.39 3.82
CA MET A 85 7.21 27.68 4.78
C MET A 85 6.32 28.88 4.39
N GLN A 86 6.17 29.13 3.09
CA GLN A 86 5.41 30.25 2.56
C GLN A 86 4.04 29.78 2.06
N ARG A 87 2.97 30.31 2.66
CA ARG A 87 1.61 30.14 2.14
C ARG A 87 1.30 31.20 1.09
N ILE A 88 0.73 30.75 -0.03
CA ILE A 88 0.17 31.60 -1.08
C ILE A 88 -1.32 31.35 -1.18
N TRP A 89 -2.10 32.42 -1.06
CA TRP A 89 -3.52 32.41 -1.39
C TRP A 89 -3.71 32.87 -2.83
N TRP A 90 -4.50 32.14 -3.61
CA TRP A 90 -4.73 32.46 -5.00
C TRP A 90 -6.20 32.32 -5.39
N ASP A 91 -6.60 33.08 -6.40
CA ASP A 91 -7.89 32.90 -7.07
C ASP A 91 -7.72 33.01 -8.58
N ILE A 92 -8.80 32.65 -9.27
CA ILE A 92 -8.85 32.75 -10.72
C ILE A 92 -10.15 33.39 -11.18
N THR A 93 -10.05 34.22 -12.21
CA THR A 93 -11.18 34.65 -13.02
C THR A 93 -11.04 34.06 -14.41
N ILE A 94 -12.09 33.43 -14.94
CA ILE A 94 -12.11 32.94 -16.31
C ILE A 94 -13.15 33.71 -17.12
N THR A 95 -12.93 33.81 -18.42
CA THR A 95 -13.93 34.29 -19.39
C THR A 95 -14.17 33.20 -20.43
N ASP A 96 -15.44 32.89 -20.70
CA ASP A 96 -15.83 31.89 -21.69
C ASP A 96 -15.84 32.47 -23.12
N ASP A 97 -16.01 31.59 -24.11
CA ASP A 97 -16.12 31.87 -25.54
C ASP A 97 -17.30 32.80 -25.92
N ARG A 98 -18.14 33.15 -24.95
CA ARG A 98 -19.34 33.99 -25.10
C ARG A 98 -19.25 35.28 -24.28
N GLY A 99 -18.11 35.53 -23.65
CA GLY A 99 -17.82 36.72 -22.85
C GLY A 99 -18.39 36.69 -21.42
N ALA A 100 -18.98 35.57 -20.97
CA ALA A 100 -19.37 35.43 -19.58
C ALA A 100 -18.13 35.19 -18.72
N SER A 101 -18.07 35.81 -17.54
CA SER A 101 -16.92 35.69 -16.64
C SER A 101 -17.33 35.21 -15.27
N ALA A 102 -16.47 34.41 -14.64
CA ALA A 102 -16.67 33.89 -13.29
C ALA A 102 -15.35 33.92 -12.51
N ARG A 103 -15.43 34.36 -11.25
CA ARG A 103 -14.31 34.37 -10.30
C ARG A 103 -14.51 33.26 -9.26
N SER A 104 -13.45 32.51 -8.96
CA SER A 104 -13.48 31.49 -7.91
C SER A 104 -13.48 32.11 -6.51
N LEU A 105 -13.80 31.30 -5.50
CA LEU A 105 -13.34 31.58 -4.14
C LEU A 105 -11.81 31.39 -4.07
N PRO A 106 -11.10 32.13 -3.21
CA PRO A 106 -9.68 31.90 -2.99
C PRO A 106 -9.40 30.49 -2.45
N SER A 107 -8.32 29.88 -2.93
CA SER A 107 -7.70 28.68 -2.37
C SER A 107 -6.24 28.99 -1.99
N TRP A 108 -5.49 28.01 -1.52
CA TRP A 108 -4.10 28.20 -1.12
C TRP A 108 -3.25 26.95 -1.35
N PHE A 109 -1.95 27.16 -1.38
CA PHE A 109 -0.92 26.14 -1.20
C PHE A 109 0.19 26.71 -0.31
N GLU A 110 0.91 25.85 0.38
CA GLU A 110 1.99 26.22 1.29
C GLU A 110 3.20 25.31 1.09
N THR A 111 4.39 25.90 1.01
CA THR A 111 5.64 25.14 0.89
C THR A 111 6.07 24.54 2.22
N GLY A 112 6.81 23.44 2.13
CA GLY A 112 7.43 22.76 3.27
C GLY A 112 8.75 23.40 3.70
N LEU A 113 9.59 22.59 4.32
CA LEU A 113 10.99 22.89 4.62
C LEU A 113 11.85 22.60 3.39
N SER A 114 12.91 23.39 3.19
CA SER A 114 14.06 22.95 2.40
C SER A 114 15.01 22.10 3.25
N ARG A 115 15.99 21.44 2.62
CA ARG A 115 16.99 20.61 3.30
C ARG A 115 17.69 21.34 4.45
N ASP A 116 18.00 22.62 4.26
CA ASP A 116 18.78 23.43 5.22
C ASP A 116 17.91 24.06 6.33
N ASP A 117 16.58 23.94 6.26
CA ASP A 117 15.66 24.50 7.25
C ASP A 117 15.48 23.61 8.50
N TRP A 118 15.96 22.37 8.44
CA TRP A 118 15.90 21.46 9.58
C TRP A 118 16.86 21.91 10.69
N ARG A 119 16.31 22.13 11.88
CA ARG A 119 17.02 22.55 13.10
C ARG A 119 17.02 21.48 14.19
N ALA A 120 16.08 20.56 14.11
CA ALA A 120 15.90 19.53 15.12
C ALA A 120 16.91 18.39 15.00
N ASP A 121 17.24 17.77 16.12
CA ASP A 121 18.06 16.57 16.18
C ASP A 121 17.21 15.32 15.99
N TRP A 122 17.82 14.28 15.44
CA TRP A 122 17.24 12.94 15.53
C TRP A 122 17.38 12.45 16.97
N ILE A 123 16.33 11.89 17.53
CA ILE A 123 16.34 11.27 18.86
C ILE A 123 15.98 9.78 18.72
N GLU A 124 16.72 8.91 19.42
CA GLU A 124 16.47 7.46 19.40
C GLU A 124 15.14 7.13 20.09
N ALA A 125 14.38 6.21 19.49
CA ALA A 125 13.15 5.64 20.04
C ALA A 125 13.38 4.16 20.39
N GLU A 126 14.22 3.93 21.39
CA GLU A 126 14.63 2.60 21.88
C GLU A 126 14.85 2.70 23.39
N ASP A 127 14.50 1.65 24.15
CA ASP A 127 14.76 1.61 25.59
C ASP A 127 16.24 1.27 25.90
N GLU A 128 16.58 1.15 27.19
CA GLU A 128 17.95 0.79 27.60
C GLU A 128 18.30 -0.67 27.31
N PRO A 129 17.45 -1.66 27.63
CA PRO A 129 17.71 -3.06 27.27
C PRO A 129 17.97 -3.29 25.78
N ALA A 130 17.12 -2.75 24.89
CA ALA A 130 17.26 -2.94 23.44
C ALA A 130 18.51 -2.25 22.89
N ALA A 131 18.83 -1.05 23.38
CA ALA A 131 20.07 -0.38 22.99
C ALA A 131 21.33 -1.11 23.45
N ALA A 132 21.28 -1.73 24.64
CA ALA A 132 22.37 -2.57 25.11
C ALA A 132 22.46 -3.90 24.33
N ASP A 133 21.35 -4.45 23.83
CA ASP A 133 21.38 -5.58 22.88
C ASP A 133 22.02 -5.18 21.55
N ARG A 134 21.69 -4.00 21.03
CA ARG A 134 22.31 -3.44 19.82
C ARG A 134 23.81 -3.26 19.98
N ALA A 135 24.22 -2.67 21.11
CA ALA A 135 25.61 -2.38 21.42
C ALA A 135 26.45 -3.65 21.65
N ALA A 136 25.81 -4.80 21.91
CA ALA A 136 26.52 -6.08 22.05
C ALA A 136 27.12 -6.59 20.74
N GLY A 137 26.72 -6.04 19.57
CA GLY A 137 27.38 -6.32 18.29
C GLY A 137 27.11 -7.72 17.76
N LEU A 138 25.84 -8.12 17.73
CA LEU A 138 25.39 -9.38 17.15
C LEU A 138 25.80 -9.49 15.67
N ALA A 139 26.37 -10.63 15.29
CA ALA A 139 26.73 -10.92 13.90
C ALA A 139 26.00 -12.17 13.38
N TRP A 140 25.64 -12.15 12.09
CA TRP A 140 25.26 -13.35 11.38
C TRP A 140 26.50 -14.19 11.07
N ILE A 141 26.53 -15.43 11.54
CA ILE A 141 27.66 -16.36 11.38
C ILE A 141 27.26 -17.62 10.62
N TRP A 142 28.22 -18.30 10.01
CA TRP A 142 28.04 -19.55 9.29
C TRP A 142 29.32 -20.41 9.30
N SER A 143 29.35 -21.50 8.52
CA SER A 143 30.61 -22.16 8.13
C SER A 143 31.35 -21.38 7.05
N ASP A 144 32.61 -21.76 6.82
CA ASP A 144 33.44 -21.23 5.74
C ASP A 144 32.98 -21.62 4.33
N THR A 145 31.93 -22.46 4.24
CA THR A 145 31.32 -22.93 3.00
C THR A 145 29.87 -22.43 2.94
N PRO A 146 29.61 -21.26 2.32
CA PRO A 146 28.28 -20.62 2.37
C PRO A 146 27.15 -21.49 1.82
N LEU A 147 27.38 -22.13 0.66
CA LEU A 147 26.42 -22.99 -0.02
C LEU A 147 26.76 -24.47 0.22
N ASP A 148 26.39 -24.97 1.39
CA ASP A 148 26.51 -26.38 1.74
C ASP A 148 25.13 -26.91 2.19
N PRO A 149 24.56 -27.92 1.49
CA PRO A 149 23.21 -28.41 1.73
C PRO A 149 23.10 -29.25 3.02
N ARG A 150 24.21 -29.54 3.70
CA ARG A 150 24.17 -30.30 4.96
C ARG A 150 23.68 -29.42 6.10
N PRO A 151 22.93 -29.98 7.08
CA PRO A 151 22.63 -29.26 8.31
C PRO A 151 23.89 -28.89 9.11
N HIS A 152 23.97 -27.64 9.53
CA HIS A 152 25.06 -27.04 10.29
C HIS A 152 24.67 -26.96 11.76
N ALA A 153 25.46 -27.61 12.61
CA ALA A 153 25.32 -27.60 14.05
C ALA A 153 26.17 -26.47 14.65
N PHE A 154 25.51 -25.48 15.24
CA PHE A 154 26.13 -24.39 15.98
C PHE A 154 26.16 -24.73 17.46
N ARG A 155 27.30 -24.48 18.12
CA ARG A 155 27.48 -24.74 19.56
C ARG A 155 28.24 -23.62 20.25
N LEU A 156 27.73 -23.20 21.40
CA LEU A 156 28.35 -22.30 22.36
C LEU A 156 28.48 -23.01 23.71
N ASP A 157 29.70 -23.11 24.22
CA ASP A 157 29.97 -23.54 25.59
C ASP A 157 30.45 -22.35 26.42
N PHE A 158 29.87 -22.15 27.61
CA PHE A 158 30.25 -21.04 28.48
C PHE A 158 30.03 -21.36 29.97
N ASP A 159 30.74 -20.64 30.85
CA ASP A 159 30.54 -20.70 32.29
C ASP A 159 29.65 -19.54 32.76
N ALA A 160 28.43 -19.84 33.23
CA ALA A 160 27.54 -18.83 33.79
C ALA A 160 27.96 -18.46 35.22
N PRO A 161 27.88 -17.17 35.62
CA PRO A 161 28.31 -16.72 36.93
C PRO A 161 27.39 -17.25 38.06
N ALA A 162 27.93 -17.35 39.27
CA ALA A 162 27.22 -17.90 40.43
C ALA A 162 25.95 -17.14 40.84
N ASN A 163 25.80 -15.89 40.40
CA ASN A 163 24.65 -15.03 40.68
C ASN A 163 23.68 -14.89 39.51
N VAL A 164 23.77 -15.74 38.47
CA VAL A 164 22.74 -15.83 37.42
C VAL A 164 21.42 -16.32 38.03
N VAL A 165 20.32 -15.66 37.69
CA VAL A 165 18.98 -16.00 38.17
C VAL A 165 18.03 -16.39 37.05
N ARG A 166 18.32 -15.97 35.82
CA ARG A 166 17.54 -16.27 34.61
C ARG A 166 18.43 -16.10 33.38
N ALA A 167 18.14 -16.86 32.33
CA ALA A 167 18.66 -16.58 30.99
C ALA A 167 17.51 -16.41 29.99
N ASP A 168 17.67 -15.50 29.03
CA ASP A 168 16.88 -15.50 27.80
C ASP A 168 17.74 -16.02 26.67
N ILE A 169 17.22 -16.97 25.89
CA ILE A 169 17.93 -17.64 24.80
C ILE A 169 17.20 -17.31 23.50
N LEU A 170 17.82 -16.45 22.70
CA LEU A 170 17.22 -15.93 21.48
C LEU A 170 18.05 -16.41 20.28
N ILE A 171 17.42 -17.08 19.30
CA ILE A 171 18.11 -17.71 18.16
C ILE A 171 17.34 -17.49 16.85
N ALA A 172 18.08 -17.28 15.76
CA ALA A 172 17.59 -17.28 14.39
C ALA A 172 18.52 -18.10 13.50
N GLY A 173 17.94 -18.83 12.54
CA GLY A 173 18.66 -19.49 11.46
C GLY A 173 18.08 -19.02 10.12
N LYS A 174 18.91 -18.99 9.10
CA LYS A 174 18.51 -18.83 7.69
C LYS A 174 17.96 -20.12 7.13
N ASP A 175 16.86 -19.96 6.39
CA ASP A 175 16.12 -21.00 5.71
C ASP A 175 15.46 -22.01 6.66
N HIS A 176 16.19 -22.94 7.28
CA HIS A 176 15.56 -23.97 8.13
C HIS A 176 16.25 -24.12 9.48
N LEU A 177 15.64 -23.59 10.56
CA LEU A 177 16.04 -23.91 11.93
C LEU A 177 15.42 -25.25 12.35
N ARG A 178 16.23 -26.30 12.43
CA ARG A 178 15.83 -27.70 12.67
C ARG A 178 15.81 -28.11 14.14
N GLY A 179 16.39 -27.31 15.02
CA GLY A 179 16.34 -27.57 16.46
C GLY A 179 17.21 -26.63 17.27
N VAL A 180 16.84 -26.47 18.54
CA VAL A 180 17.57 -25.71 19.56
C VAL A 180 17.66 -26.59 20.82
N TRP A 181 18.83 -26.61 21.46
CA TRP A 181 19.06 -27.34 22.70
C TRP A 181 19.82 -26.49 23.71
N VAL A 182 19.47 -26.66 24.98
CA VAL A 182 20.13 -26.04 26.12
C VAL A 182 20.52 -27.14 27.08
N ASN A 183 21.82 -27.32 27.32
CA ASN A 183 22.37 -28.40 28.13
C ASN A 183 21.88 -29.80 27.69
N GLY A 184 21.70 -30.01 26.38
CA GLY A 184 21.19 -31.24 25.77
C GLY A 184 19.67 -31.42 25.81
N ALA A 185 18.92 -30.55 26.50
CA ALA A 185 17.46 -30.55 26.49
C ALA A 185 16.93 -29.81 25.26
N PRO A 186 16.08 -30.42 24.42
CA PRO A 186 15.50 -29.74 23.26
C PRO A 186 14.48 -28.70 23.70
N SER A 187 14.44 -27.58 22.99
CA SER A 187 13.37 -26.59 23.07
C SER A 187 12.30 -26.90 22.01
N ASP A 188 11.04 -26.61 22.33
CA ASP A 188 9.98 -26.63 21.32
C ASP A 188 10.26 -25.54 20.27
N LEU A 189 10.07 -25.89 19.00
CA LEU A 189 10.07 -24.92 17.92
C LEU A 189 8.64 -24.39 17.75
N PRO A 190 8.40 -23.07 17.83
CA PRO A 190 7.05 -22.51 17.88
C PRO A 190 6.28 -22.51 16.55
N TRP A 191 6.67 -23.36 15.58
CA TRP A 191 6.02 -23.48 14.28
C TRP A 191 5.72 -24.94 13.93
N ASP A 192 4.48 -25.19 13.49
CA ASP A 192 3.96 -26.51 13.10
C ASP A 192 4.21 -26.80 11.60
N PHE A 193 5.42 -26.55 11.13
CA PHE A 193 5.79 -26.88 9.75
C PHE A 193 6.49 -28.24 9.70
N ASP A 194 5.93 -29.16 8.91
CA ASP A 194 6.49 -30.49 8.71
C ASP A 194 7.87 -30.40 8.03
N TRP A 195 8.68 -31.46 8.13
CA TRP A 195 10.07 -31.52 7.66
C TRP A 195 10.28 -31.00 6.22
N ASP A 196 9.26 -31.16 5.37
CA ASP A 196 9.23 -30.81 3.93
C ASP A 196 8.53 -29.47 3.63
N SER A 197 8.25 -28.61 4.63
CA SER A 197 7.61 -27.31 4.38
C SER A 197 8.53 -26.38 3.58
N PRO A 198 8.06 -25.83 2.44
CA PRO A 198 8.87 -25.00 1.55
C PRO A 198 9.02 -23.54 2.02
N LEU A 199 8.54 -23.18 3.22
CA LEU A 199 8.61 -21.81 3.73
C LEU A 199 9.81 -21.64 4.67
N PRO A 200 10.85 -20.91 4.26
CA PRO A 200 12.03 -20.71 5.09
C PRO A 200 11.69 -19.90 6.35
N PHE A 201 12.07 -20.42 7.52
CA PHE A 201 12.12 -19.66 8.77
C PHE A 201 13.30 -18.70 8.69
N TRP A 202 13.06 -17.39 8.69
CA TRP A 202 14.17 -16.46 8.73
C TRP A 202 13.87 -15.09 9.35
N GLY A 203 14.91 -14.26 9.48
CA GLY A 203 14.80 -12.85 9.79
C GLY A 203 15.03 -12.49 11.25
N THR A 204 14.25 -13.02 12.19
CA THR A 204 14.19 -12.49 13.57
C THR A 204 14.48 -13.56 14.63
N LEU A 205 15.21 -13.18 15.69
CA LEU A 205 15.54 -14.02 16.83
C LEU A 205 14.26 -14.42 17.59
N GLY A 206 13.95 -15.72 17.60
CA GLY A 206 12.90 -16.32 18.41
C GLY A 206 13.39 -16.68 19.81
N ALA A 207 12.49 -16.75 20.80
CA ALA A 207 12.84 -17.15 22.16
C ALA A 207 12.65 -18.66 22.37
N TYR A 208 13.62 -19.31 23.02
CA TYR A 208 13.62 -20.76 23.28
C TYR A 208 13.77 -21.05 24.77
N ALA A 209 13.05 -22.07 25.24
CA ALA A 209 13.09 -22.50 26.63
C ALA A 209 14.36 -23.29 26.94
N GLY A 210 14.95 -23.06 28.10
CA GLY A 210 16.06 -23.87 28.61
C GLY A 210 16.60 -23.36 29.93
N ASP A 211 17.18 -24.26 30.71
CA ASP A 211 17.71 -23.98 32.03
C ASP A 211 19.23 -23.72 31.96
N VAL A 212 19.62 -22.46 32.15
CA VAL A 212 21.02 -22.06 32.38
C VAL A 212 21.28 -22.00 33.89
N HIS A 213 22.32 -22.69 34.34
CA HIS A 213 22.69 -22.75 35.76
C HIS A 213 24.11 -22.23 36.00
N PRO A 214 24.49 -21.86 37.23
CA PRO A 214 25.88 -21.54 37.56
C PRO A 214 26.88 -22.62 37.08
N GLY A 215 28.03 -22.20 36.56
CA GLY A 215 29.05 -23.09 36.00
C GLY A 215 28.82 -23.39 34.52
N ARG A 216 29.32 -24.54 34.05
CA ARG A 216 29.34 -24.90 32.62
C ARG A 216 27.95 -25.12 32.04
N ASN A 217 27.67 -24.49 30.90
CA ASN A 217 26.47 -24.70 30.10
C ASN A 217 26.83 -24.85 28.62
N SER A 218 25.91 -25.42 27.84
CA SER A 218 25.96 -25.44 26.38
C SER A 218 24.64 -24.97 25.76
N ILE A 219 24.73 -24.18 24.69
CA ILE A 219 23.61 -23.82 23.82
C ILE A 219 23.95 -24.30 22.42
N CYS A 220 22.99 -24.98 21.78
CA CYS A 220 23.19 -25.66 20.51
C CYS A 220 22.02 -25.36 19.57
N ALA A 221 22.30 -25.23 18.27
CA ALA A 221 21.27 -25.07 17.24
C ALA A 221 21.64 -25.84 15.97
N LEU A 222 20.66 -26.33 15.23
CA LEU A 222 20.86 -27.00 13.94
C LEU A 222 20.16 -26.20 12.84
N VAL A 223 20.90 -25.71 11.85
CA VAL A 223 20.38 -24.87 10.76
C VAL A 223 20.72 -25.50 9.41
N GLU A 224 19.79 -25.52 8.48
CA GLU A 224 19.98 -26.01 7.11
C GLU A 224 19.63 -24.90 6.13
N ALA A 225 20.53 -24.65 5.16
CA ALA A 225 20.37 -23.58 4.18
C ALA A 225 19.86 -24.13 2.84
N ASP A 226 19.02 -23.36 2.17
CA ASP A 226 18.60 -23.66 0.80
C ASP A 226 19.76 -23.42 -0.16
N THR A 227 20.02 -24.41 -1.01
CA THR A 227 21.08 -24.35 -2.05
C THR A 227 20.52 -24.28 -3.46
N THR A 228 19.19 -24.29 -3.60
CA THR A 228 18.46 -24.10 -4.86
C THR A 228 17.11 -23.44 -4.56
N GLY A 229 16.63 -22.54 -5.41
CA GLY A 229 15.34 -21.88 -5.22
C GLY A 229 14.84 -21.14 -6.47
N PHE A 230 13.59 -20.67 -6.41
CA PHE A 230 12.99 -19.84 -7.47
C PHE A 230 13.69 -18.47 -7.58
N PHE A 231 14.01 -17.87 -6.43
CA PHE A 231 14.93 -16.73 -6.37
C PHE A 231 16.39 -17.21 -6.21
N PRO A 232 17.38 -16.38 -6.59
CA PRO A 232 18.79 -16.69 -6.34
C PRO A 232 19.07 -17.00 -4.85
N VAL A 233 19.81 -18.08 -4.60
CA VAL A 233 20.29 -18.47 -3.26
C VAL A 233 21.71 -17.96 -3.02
N ASP A 234 22.03 -17.66 -1.76
CA ASP A 234 23.24 -16.91 -1.36
C ASP A 234 24.02 -17.54 -0.18
N GLY A 235 23.63 -18.72 0.29
CA GLY A 235 24.30 -19.45 1.39
C GLY A 235 23.54 -19.38 2.71
N GLY A 236 24.04 -19.97 3.80
CA GLY A 236 23.37 -20.01 5.11
C GLY A 236 23.78 -18.90 6.10
N ALA A 237 22.99 -18.68 7.15
CA ALA A 237 23.30 -17.76 8.25
C ALA A 237 22.67 -18.22 9.58
N PHE A 238 23.30 -17.89 10.70
CA PHE A 238 22.85 -18.16 12.06
C PHE A 238 23.14 -16.96 12.95
N ALA A 239 22.23 -16.62 13.86
CA ALA A 239 22.42 -15.58 14.86
C ALA A 239 21.86 -16.02 16.22
N ALA A 240 22.49 -15.55 17.30
CA ALA A 240 22.05 -15.84 18.66
C ALA A 240 22.35 -14.68 19.63
N LEU A 241 21.42 -14.39 20.53
CA LEU A 241 21.59 -13.45 21.65
C LEU A 241 21.15 -14.13 22.95
N ILE A 242 22.09 -14.29 23.87
CA ILE A 242 21.86 -14.87 25.19
C ILE A 242 21.97 -13.76 26.23
N ARG A 243 20.90 -13.54 26.99
CA ARG A 243 20.89 -12.57 28.10
C ARG A 243 20.98 -13.30 29.43
N LEU A 244 22.04 -13.10 30.19
CA LEU A 244 22.19 -13.64 31.54
C LEU A 244 21.79 -12.57 32.55
N HIS A 245 20.62 -12.75 33.16
CA HIS A 245 20.10 -11.87 34.20
C HIS A 245 20.72 -12.25 35.55
N ARG A 246 21.31 -11.27 36.22
CA ARG A 246 22.00 -11.46 37.50
C ARG A 246 21.15 -10.94 38.67
N ALA A 247 21.42 -11.47 39.86
CA ALA A 247 20.69 -11.10 41.08
C ALA A 247 20.83 -9.61 41.49
N ASP A 248 21.83 -8.90 40.96
CA ASP A 248 22.04 -7.46 41.18
C ASP A 248 21.29 -6.57 40.16
N GLY A 249 20.55 -7.18 39.23
CA GLY A 249 19.79 -6.49 38.18
C GLY A 249 20.58 -6.25 36.89
N SER A 250 21.89 -6.57 36.84
CA SER A 250 22.67 -6.46 35.61
C SER A 250 22.36 -7.59 34.62
N ILE A 251 22.48 -7.29 33.33
CA ILE A 251 22.27 -8.24 32.24
C ILE A 251 23.55 -8.34 31.41
N GLU A 252 24.18 -9.51 31.47
CA GLU A 252 25.31 -9.86 30.59
C GLU A 252 24.77 -10.42 29.27
N ARG A 253 25.46 -10.15 28.16
CA ARG A 253 25.05 -10.55 26.81
C ARG A 253 26.13 -11.37 26.15
N ILE A 254 25.77 -12.55 25.65
CA ILE A 254 26.62 -13.37 24.78
C ILE A 254 25.94 -13.40 23.42
N VAL A 255 26.68 -13.05 22.37
CA VAL A 255 26.14 -12.96 20.99
C VAL A 255 26.81 -13.97 20.07
N SER A 256 26.18 -14.26 18.93
CA SER A 256 26.83 -14.99 17.84
C SER A 256 28.04 -14.22 17.33
N GLY A 257 29.16 -14.94 17.23
CA GLY A 257 30.49 -14.39 16.98
C GLY A 257 31.57 -15.48 17.08
N PRO A 258 32.84 -15.13 17.30
CA PRO A 258 33.97 -16.08 17.23
C PRO A 258 33.99 -17.14 18.34
N ASP A 259 33.15 -17.01 19.37
CA ASP A 259 33.04 -18.00 20.45
C ASP A 259 32.14 -19.19 20.08
N TRP A 260 31.49 -19.16 18.92
CA TRP A 260 30.63 -20.23 18.43
C TRP A 260 31.40 -21.19 17.53
N TRP A 261 31.22 -22.49 17.76
CA TRP A 261 31.69 -23.55 16.88
C TRP A 261 30.61 -23.97 15.90
N VAL A 262 31.03 -24.42 14.72
CA VAL A 262 30.13 -24.95 13.68
C VAL A 262 30.63 -26.31 13.20
N GLY A 263 29.73 -27.28 13.12
CA GLY A 263 30.01 -28.63 12.63
C GLY A 263 28.99 -29.10 11.61
N VAL A 264 29.41 -29.96 10.69
CA VAL A 264 28.54 -30.68 9.75
C VAL A 264 28.74 -32.19 9.96
N ASP A 265 27.73 -32.99 9.62
CA ASP A 265 27.75 -34.46 9.82
C ASP A 265 28.10 -34.87 11.27
N VAL A 266 27.53 -34.14 12.23
CA VAL A 266 27.89 -34.23 13.64
C VAL A 266 27.41 -35.52 14.32
N PRO A 267 28.16 -36.08 15.28
CA PRO A 267 27.82 -37.35 15.94
C PRO A 267 26.57 -37.21 16.83
N SER A 268 25.88 -38.32 17.08
CA SER A 268 24.77 -38.35 18.04
C SER A 268 25.20 -37.86 19.43
N GLY A 269 24.37 -37.03 20.07
CA GLY A 269 24.63 -36.50 21.41
C GLY A 269 25.54 -35.27 21.44
N TRP A 270 25.89 -34.69 20.29
CA TRP A 270 26.66 -33.45 20.19
C TRP A 270 26.06 -32.26 20.96
N GLN A 271 24.77 -32.33 21.32
CA GLN A 271 24.05 -31.30 22.07
C GLN A 271 24.29 -31.35 23.59
N ALA A 272 24.86 -32.43 24.11
CA ALA A 272 25.05 -32.63 25.55
C ALA A 272 26.03 -31.59 26.14
N ALA A 273 25.79 -31.16 27.39
CA ALA A 273 26.60 -30.14 28.05
C ALA A 273 28.09 -30.53 28.20
N ASP A 274 28.40 -31.82 28.26
CA ASP A 274 29.74 -32.36 28.45
C ASP A 274 30.44 -32.78 27.15
N PHE A 275 29.78 -32.64 25.99
CA PHE A 275 30.39 -32.92 24.69
C PHE A 275 31.61 -32.01 24.44
N ASP A 276 32.65 -32.57 23.82
CA ASP A 276 33.87 -31.85 23.46
C ASP A 276 33.84 -31.47 21.97
N ALA A 277 33.47 -30.23 21.69
CA ALA A 277 33.46 -29.66 20.34
C ALA A 277 34.76 -28.90 20.00
N SER A 278 35.83 -29.01 20.79
CA SER A 278 37.07 -28.25 20.57
C SER A 278 37.77 -28.53 19.23
N ALA A 279 37.42 -29.63 18.56
CA ALA A 279 37.91 -29.97 17.23
C ALA A 279 37.07 -29.35 16.09
N TRP A 280 35.93 -28.72 16.38
CA TRP A 280 35.09 -28.08 15.37
C TRP A 280 35.70 -26.74 14.96
N PRO A 281 35.54 -26.34 13.69
CA PRO A 281 35.92 -24.99 13.28
C PRO A 281 35.06 -23.95 14.01
N VAL A 282 35.67 -22.78 14.23
CA VAL A 282 34.96 -21.59 14.68
C VAL A 282 34.10 -21.07 13.54
N ALA A 283 32.86 -20.66 13.85
CA ALA A 283 31.98 -20.04 12.89
C ALA A 283 32.56 -18.69 12.41
N VAL A 284 32.39 -18.41 11.12
CA VAL A 284 32.84 -17.16 10.48
C VAL A 284 31.63 -16.28 10.19
N GLU A 285 31.84 -15.01 9.83
CA GLU A 285 30.77 -14.15 9.34
C GLU A 285 30.09 -14.79 8.12
N SER A 286 28.76 -14.76 8.07
CA SER A 286 28.01 -15.36 6.98
C SER A 286 28.28 -14.63 5.66
N GLY A 287 28.48 -15.39 4.58
CA GLY A 287 28.54 -14.85 3.22
C GLY A 287 27.18 -14.63 2.55
N ALA A 288 26.08 -14.97 3.22
CA ALA A 288 24.73 -14.79 2.69
C ALA A 288 24.34 -13.31 2.65
N ASN A 289 23.34 -12.97 1.83
CA ASN A 289 22.81 -11.61 1.76
C ASN A 289 21.89 -11.32 2.96
N VAL A 290 22.51 -11.16 4.14
CA VAL A 290 21.88 -10.81 5.41
C VAL A 290 22.23 -9.40 5.82
N HIS A 291 21.34 -8.47 5.53
CA HIS A 291 21.49 -7.06 5.89
C HIS A 291 20.62 -6.65 7.08
N ASN A 292 19.87 -7.60 7.62
CA ASN A 292 18.85 -7.35 8.60
C ASN A 292 19.39 -7.40 10.03
N ASP A 293 18.75 -6.64 10.91
CA ASP A 293 18.98 -6.70 12.34
C ASP A 293 18.03 -7.75 12.94
N PRO A 294 18.51 -8.92 13.40
CA PRO A 294 17.62 -9.99 13.79
C PRO A 294 17.08 -9.83 15.22
N ARG A 295 17.39 -8.74 15.94
CA ARG A 295 16.88 -8.54 17.30
C ARG A 295 15.35 -8.61 17.34
N PRO A 296 14.75 -9.12 18.42
CA PRO A 296 13.29 -9.23 18.54
C PRO A 296 12.62 -7.84 18.49
N ALA A 297 11.32 -7.84 18.23
CA ALA A 297 10.51 -6.63 18.28
C ALA A 297 10.60 -5.92 19.64
N GLU A 298 10.57 -4.59 19.58
CA GLU A 298 10.73 -3.70 20.72
C GLU A 298 9.40 -2.97 21.01
N PRO A 299 9.10 -2.61 22.27
CA PRO A 299 7.94 -1.77 22.58
C PRO A 299 7.95 -0.46 21.80
N ALA A 300 6.78 0.09 21.50
CA ALA A 300 6.71 1.47 21.04
C ALA A 300 7.07 2.42 22.18
N MET A 301 7.69 3.56 21.85
CA MET A 301 8.22 4.50 22.83
C MET A 301 7.36 5.76 22.91
N LEU A 302 7.14 6.26 24.13
CA LEU A 302 6.60 7.59 24.39
C LEU A 302 7.77 8.57 24.46
N LEU A 303 7.73 9.64 23.67
CA LEU A 303 8.70 10.73 23.72
C LEU A 303 7.97 12.04 23.99
N ARG A 304 8.45 12.87 24.91
CA ARG A 304 7.80 14.15 25.24
C ARG A 304 8.75 15.29 25.56
N THR A 305 8.26 16.51 25.35
CA THR A 305 8.82 17.74 25.92
C THR A 305 7.71 18.73 26.30
N ASP A 306 7.98 19.58 27.28
CA ASP A 306 7.13 20.72 27.64
C ASP A 306 7.71 22.00 27.03
N PHE A 307 6.84 22.92 26.62
CA PHE A 307 7.24 24.23 26.08
C PHE A 307 6.21 25.30 26.41
N SER A 308 6.59 26.57 26.31
CA SER A 308 5.74 27.68 26.72
C SER A 308 5.49 28.68 25.59
N ALA A 309 4.23 28.87 25.21
CA ALA A 309 3.81 29.91 24.27
C ALA A 309 3.54 31.22 25.03
N THR A 310 4.55 32.09 25.09
CA THR A 310 4.52 33.32 25.90
C THR A 310 3.86 34.52 25.22
N ARG A 311 3.59 34.43 23.91
CA ARG A 311 2.97 35.48 23.08
C ARG A 311 1.78 34.93 22.30
N PRO A 312 0.87 35.78 21.78
CA PRO A 312 -0.28 35.34 20.98
C PRO A 312 0.16 34.68 19.66
N VAL A 313 -0.07 33.37 19.54
CA VAL A 313 0.24 32.59 18.33
C VAL A 313 -0.82 32.85 17.25
N VAL A 314 -0.38 33.19 16.04
CA VAL A 314 -1.25 33.38 14.86
C VAL A 314 -1.19 32.22 13.88
N SER A 315 -0.11 31.43 13.92
CA SER A 315 0.08 30.23 13.11
C SER A 315 1.04 29.28 13.82
N ALA A 316 0.76 27.98 13.74
CA ALA A 316 1.70 26.95 14.18
C ALA A 316 1.76 25.78 13.18
N ARG A 317 2.97 25.29 12.92
CA ARG A 317 3.25 24.17 12.01
C ARG A 317 4.14 23.15 12.67
N LEU A 318 3.72 21.89 12.67
CA LEU A 318 4.57 20.77 13.04
C LEU A 318 5.12 20.10 11.78
N TYR A 319 6.43 20.03 11.68
CA TYR A 319 7.17 19.24 10.68
C TYR A 319 7.72 18.02 11.41
N ALA A 320 7.33 16.82 10.99
CA ALA A 320 7.73 15.60 11.70
C ALA A 320 7.96 14.43 10.73
N THR A 321 8.88 13.55 11.12
CA THR A 321 9.23 12.30 10.44
C THR A 321 9.78 11.29 11.44
N ALA A 322 9.88 10.03 11.03
CA ALA A 322 10.50 8.96 11.81
C ALA A 322 11.23 7.97 10.90
N LEU A 323 12.31 7.40 11.42
CA LEU A 323 12.77 6.08 11.01
C LEU A 323 12.00 5.09 11.89
N GLY A 324 10.85 4.65 11.40
CA GLY A 324 9.82 3.94 12.16
C GLY A 324 8.44 4.42 11.71
N ALA A 325 7.48 4.43 12.64
CA ALA A 325 6.23 5.19 12.48
C ALA A 325 5.93 6.00 13.74
N TYR A 326 5.22 7.13 13.61
CA TYR A 326 4.89 8.00 14.73
C TYR A 326 3.41 8.43 14.78
N GLU A 327 2.88 8.65 15.99
CA GLU A 327 1.67 9.40 16.29
C GLU A 327 2.05 10.62 17.14
N ALA A 328 1.99 11.82 16.58
CA ALA A 328 2.27 13.05 17.32
C ALA A 328 1.03 13.56 18.08
N ARG A 329 1.27 14.16 19.26
CA ARG A 329 0.25 14.70 20.14
C ARG A 329 0.64 16.05 20.70
N ILE A 330 -0.32 16.96 20.79
CA ILE A 330 -0.16 18.27 21.44
C ILE A 330 -1.30 18.47 22.42
N ASN A 331 -0.96 18.74 23.68
CA ASN A 331 -1.93 19.02 24.75
C ASN A 331 -3.05 17.97 24.90
N GLY A 332 -2.67 16.69 24.77
CA GLY A 332 -3.58 15.55 24.83
C GLY A 332 -4.46 15.32 23.61
N GLN A 333 -4.19 15.98 22.48
CA GLN A 333 -4.88 15.80 21.21
C GLN A 333 -3.94 15.21 20.16
N ILE A 334 -4.44 14.26 19.37
CA ILE A 334 -3.73 13.71 18.21
C ILE A 334 -3.59 14.81 17.15
N VAL A 335 -2.39 14.96 16.58
CA VAL A 335 -2.08 16.01 15.61
C VAL A 335 -2.70 15.76 14.23
N SER A 336 -2.81 14.50 13.81
CA SER A 336 -3.23 14.13 12.46
C SER A 336 -4.06 12.85 12.43
N ASP A 337 -4.96 12.73 11.45
CA ASP A 337 -5.65 11.48 11.13
C ASP A 337 -4.77 10.52 10.30
N ALA A 338 -3.61 11.01 9.80
CA ALA A 338 -2.63 10.19 9.13
C ALA A 338 -2.11 9.12 10.09
N ILE A 339 -2.20 7.86 9.68
CA ILE A 339 -1.68 6.72 10.43
C ILE A 339 -0.41 6.21 9.77
N LEU A 340 0.41 5.50 10.55
CA LEU A 340 1.67 4.95 10.09
C LEU A 340 2.47 6.03 9.29
N ALA A 341 2.70 7.18 9.88
CA ALA A 341 3.52 8.22 9.27
C ALA A 341 4.97 8.08 9.78
N PRO A 342 6.03 8.28 8.97
CA PRO A 342 5.99 8.43 7.52
C PRO A 342 5.78 7.08 6.81
N GLU A 343 5.31 7.18 5.56
CA GLU A 343 5.06 6.03 4.69
C GLU A 343 6.38 5.37 4.18
N MET A 344 6.28 4.11 3.73
CA MET A 344 7.41 3.29 3.25
C MET A 344 8.17 3.96 2.11
N THR A 345 9.51 4.01 2.16
CA THR A 345 10.41 4.67 1.18
C THR A 345 11.65 3.84 0.85
N VAL A 346 12.33 4.17 -0.24
CA VAL A 346 13.73 3.79 -0.46
C VAL A 346 14.61 4.64 0.47
N ALA A 347 14.66 4.29 1.76
CA ALA A 347 15.19 5.16 2.82
C ALA A 347 16.68 5.52 2.68
N ARG A 348 17.45 4.76 1.90
CA ARG A 348 18.84 5.09 1.53
C ARG A 348 18.96 6.32 0.62
N ASP A 349 17.89 6.71 -0.07
CA ASP A 349 17.83 7.86 -0.97
C ASP A 349 17.09 9.04 -0.34
N HIS A 350 15.90 8.78 0.21
CA HIS A 350 15.12 9.78 0.92
C HIS A 350 14.16 9.18 1.97
N ILE A 351 13.74 10.01 2.92
CA ILE A 351 12.69 9.74 3.91
C ILE A 351 11.60 10.81 3.76
N LEU A 352 10.33 10.43 3.94
CA LEU A 352 9.21 11.36 3.90
C LEU A 352 9.04 12.11 5.23
N TYR A 353 8.69 13.40 5.19
CA TYR A 353 8.15 14.13 6.35
C TYR A 353 6.77 14.70 6.06
N GLN A 354 6.00 14.92 7.12
CA GLN A 354 4.66 15.49 7.05
C GLN A 354 4.65 16.89 7.66
N VAL A 355 3.75 17.73 7.14
CA VAL A 355 3.48 19.08 7.64
C VAL A 355 2.05 19.14 8.16
N HIS A 356 1.89 19.56 9.42
CA HIS A 356 0.58 19.64 10.07
C HIS A 356 0.30 21.08 10.53
N ASP A 357 -0.90 21.59 10.24
CA ASP A 357 -1.40 22.83 10.84
C ASP A 357 -1.93 22.54 12.26
N VAL A 358 -1.16 22.95 13.26
CA VAL A 358 -1.46 22.72 14.68
C VAL A 358 -1.85 24.00 15.40
N THR A 359 -2.16 25.08 14.66
CA THR A 359 -2.49 26.39 15.23
C THR A 359 -3.59 26.31 16.28
N GLY A 360 -4.62 25.49 16.03
CA GLY A 360 -5.75 25.31 16.94
C GLY A 360 -5.46 24.45 18.18
N LEU A 361 -4.29 23.81 18.28
CA LEU A 361 -3.89 22.95 19.39
C LEU A 361 -3.03 23.68 20.43
N ILE A 362 -2.45 24.82 20.07
CA ILE A 362 -1.59 25.61 20.94
C ILE A 362 -2.42 26.46 21.91
N VAL A 363 -2.06 26.44 23.19
CA VAL A 363 -2.67 27.28 24.23
C VAL A 363 -1.66 28.32 24.73
N ALA A 364 -2.14 29.42 25.32
CA ALA A 364 -1.26 30.39 25.96
C ALA A 364 -0.63 29.80 27.24
N GLY A 365 0.65 30.05 27.46
CA GLY A 365 1.41 29.47 28.58
C GLY A 365 1.94 28.08 28.26
N GLU A 366 1.88 27.17 29.24
CA GLU A 366 2.47 25.83 29.14
C GLU A 366 1.72 24.92 28.16
N ASN A 367 2.49 24.23 27.34
CA ASN A 367 2.06 23.24 26.36
C ASN A 367 2.95 21.99 26.48
N ALA A 368 2.47 20.86 25.97
CA ALA A 368 3.28 19.66 25.80
C ALA A 368 3.20 19.17 24.35
N LEU A 369 4.35 18.77 23.81
CA LEU A 369 4.49 18.05 22.56
C LEU A 369 4.96 16.63 22.88
N GLY A 370 4.24 15.64 22.39
CA GLY A 370 4.56 14.23 22.55
C GLY A 370 4.50 13.47 21.23
N ALA A 371 5.16 12.32 21.19
CA ALA A 371 5.05 11.35 20.11
C ALA A 371 5.05 9.92 20.67
N ILE A 372 4.24 9.05 20.08
CA ILE A 372 4.38 7.60 20.22
C ILE A 372 5.14 7.13 18.98
N VAL A 373 6.23 6.39 19.14
CA VAL A 373 7.04 5.89 18.01
C VAL A 373 7.13 4.37 18.06
N GLY A 374 6.59 3.72 17.03
CA GLY A 374 6.59 2.26 16.84
C GLY A 374 7.40 1.85 15.61
N ASP A 375 7.35 0.57 15.27
CA ASP A 375 8.24 0.00 14.25
C ASP A 375 7.95 0.51 12.84
N GLY A 376 6.68 0.67 12.47
CA GLY A 376 6.28 1.03 11.11
C GLY A 376 6.88 0.08 10.07
N TRP A 377 7.03 0.52 8.82
CA TRP A 377 7.71 -0.28 7.79
C TRP A 377 9.22 -0.32 7.99
N TYR A 378 9.82 0.76 8.51
CA TYR A 378 11.27 0.86 8.62
C TYR A 378 11.84 -0.24 9.51
N ALA A 379 11.20 -0.53 10.65
CA ALA A 379 11.73 -1.45 11.65
C ALA A 379 10.91 -2.74 11.80
N SER A 380 9.71 -2.87 11.23
CA SER A 380 9.01 -4.17 11.25
C SER A 380 9.77 -5.20 10.44
N ALA A 381 9.62 -6.48 10.78
CA ALA A 381 9.97 -7.54 9.85
C ALA A 381 9.16 -7.40 8.54
N PHE A 382 9.85 -7.40 7.39
CA PHE A 382 9.26 -7.08 6.10
C PHE A 382 9.74 -8.01 4.96
N GLY A 383 8.88 -8.23 3.97
CA GLY A 383 9.06 -9.21 2.89
C GLY A 383 9.00 -10.67 3.37
N TRP A 384 9.03 -11.61 2.43
CA TRP A 384 9.01 -13.06 2.74
C TRP A 384 10.27 -13.54 3.47
N ARG A 385 11.35 -12.74 3.50
CA ARG A 385 12.54 -13.00 4.33
C ARG A 385 12.37 -12.53 5.78
N ILE A 386 11.22 -11.92 6.14
CA ILE A 386 10.90 -11.42 7.49
C ILE A 386 12.01 -10.49 8.00
N GLU A 387 12.42 -9.57 7.12
CA GLU A 387 13.60 -8.74 7.31
C GLU A 387 13.29 -7.57 8.25
N ARG A 388 13.69 -7.67 9.51
CA ARG A 388 13.59 -6.54 10.45
C ARG A 388 14.65 -5.50 10.12
N TYR A 389 14.26 -4.23 10.15
CA TYR A 389 15.09 -3.10 9.69
C TYR A 389 15.47 -3.18 8.20
N GLY A 390 14.59 -3.76 7.37
CA GLY A 390 14.85 -4.00 5.94
C GLY A 390 15.02 -2.77 5.05
N PHE A 391 14.90 -1.55 5.58
CA PHE A 391 15.10 -0.31 4.81
C PHE A 391 16.31 0.52 5.29
N GLY A 392 17.00 0.10 6.34
CA GLY A 392 18.19 0.79 6.85
C GLY A 392 18.51 0.44 8.30
N PRO A 393 19.61 0.98 8.85
CA PRO A 393 20.13 0.52 10.13
C PRO A 393 19.31 1.01 11.33
N ALA A 394 19.08 0.09 12.27
CA ALA A 394 18.58 0.37 13.61
C ALA A 394 19.37 1.48 14.36
N PRO A 395 18.78 2.12 15.39
CA PRO A 395 17.44 1.92 15.92
C PRO A 395 16.38 2.78 15.22
N ARG A 396 15.14 2.67 15.68
CA ARG A 396 14.08 3.65 15.39
C ARG A 396 14.51 5.04 15.85
N ARG A 397 14.13 6.06 15.09
CA ARG A 397 14.46 7.47 15.39
C ARG A 397 13.28 8.38 15.07
N PHE A 398 13.13 9.47 15.82
CA PHE A 398 12.13 10.49 15.59
C PHE A 398 12.78 11.86 15.40
N ARG A 399 12.22 12.68 14.52
CA ARG A 399 12.65 14.06 14.31
C ARG A 399 11.42 14.94 14.13
N ALA A 400 11.34 16.00 14.92
CA ALA A 400 10.27 16.97 14.79
C ALA A 400 10.71 18.39 15.13
N GLN A 401 10.14 19.36 14.42
CA GLN A 401 10.22 20.77 14.75
C GLN A 401 8.86 21.44 14.62
N LEU A 402 8.46 22.16 15.66
CA LEU A 402 7.25 22.96 15.73
C LEU A 402 7.64 24.43 15.60
N ARG A 403 7.09 25.11 14.58
CA ARG A 403 7.19 26.56 14.41
C ARG A 403 5.99 27.24 15.02
N LEU A 404 6.21 28.26 15.84
CA LEU A 404 5.20 29.18 16.35
C LEU A 404 5.43 30.55 15.74
N ASP A 405 4.47 31.08 14.99
CA ASP A 405 4.49 32.46 14.50
C ASP A 405 3.56 33.32 15.36
N TYR A 406 4.04 34.50 15.76
CA TYR A 406 3.34 35.42 16.66
C TYR A 406 2.76 36.63 15.92
N ASP A 407 1.83 37.34 16.56
CA ASP A 407 1.16 38.52 16.01
C ASP A 407 2.08 39.73 15.81
N ASP A 408 3.20 39.79 16.54
CA ASP A 408 4.27 40.80 16.38
C ASP A 408 5.22 40.52 15.21
N GLY A 409 5.03 39.41 14.50
CA GLY A 409 5.83 38.98 13.35
C GLY A 409 7.10 38.19 13.71
N SER A 410 7.35 37.91 14.98
CA SER A 410 8.42 37.00 15.42
C SER A 410 8.01 35.52 15.32
N SER A 411 9.00 34.63 15.36
CA SER A 411 8.79 33.18 15.36
C SER A 411 9.66 32.48 16.40
N GLU A 412 9.18 31.36 16.91
CA GLU A 412 9.90 30.48 17.84
C GLU A 412 9.85 29.02 17.35
N TRP A 413 10.85 28.23 17.75
CA TRP A 413 10.98 26.82 17.39
C TRP A 413 11.04 25.94 18.63
N VAL A 414 10.27 24.86 18.63
CA VAL A 414 10.39 23.76 19.59
C VAL A 414 10.85 22.54 18.81
N THR A 415 12.00 21.97 19.15
CA THR A 415 12.66 20.93 18.35
C THR A 415 12.92 19.67 19.17
N THR A 416 12.99 18.51 18.51
CA THR A 416 13.60 17.31 19.10
C THR A 416 15.07 17.58 19.43
N GLY A 417 15.51 17.15 20.61
CA GLY A 417 16.82 17.46 21.19
C GLY A 417 16.96 16.95 22.64
N GLU A 418 18.02 17.35 23.34
CA GLU A 418 18.41 16.83 24.68
C GLU A 418 17.35 17.02 25.79
N ASP A 419 16.47 18.01 25.65
CA ASP A 419 15.43 18.32 26.64
C ASP A 419 14.27 17.31 26.65
N TRP A 420 14.22 16.39 25.68
CA TRP A 420 13.18 15.40 25.57
C TRP A 420 13.36 14.23 26.56
N ARG A 421 12.23 13.64 26.94
CA ARG A 421 12.17 12.46 27.81
C ARG A 421 11.54 11.28 27.08
N ILE A 422 11.95 10.07 27.46
CA ILE A 422 11.51 8.81 26.87
C ILE A 422 11.04 7.80 27.92
N ALA A 423 9.98 7.06 27.61
CA ALA A 423 9.50 5.90 28.36
C ALA A 423 8.88 4.86 27.43
N THR A 424 8.77 3.61 27.88
CA THR A 424 8.03 2.56 27.16
C THR A 424 6.53 2.86 27.15
N SER A 425 5.85 2.62 26.04
CA SER A 425 4.40 2.75 25.97
C SER A 425 3.67 1.47 26.41
N ALA A 426 2.33 1.52 26.41
CA ALA A 426 1.48 0.34 26.59
C ALA A 426 1.53 -0.63 25.39
N ILE A 427 2.11 -0.22 24.25
CA ILE A 427 2.26 -1.06 23.05
C ILE A 427 3.60 -1.80 23.16
N LEU A 428 3.51 -3.09 23.43
CA LEU A 428 4.64 -3.98 23.71
C LEU A 428 5.33 -4.49 22.44
N THR A 429 4.56 -4.66 21.36
CA THR A 429 5.05 -5.01 20.02
C THR A 429 4.13 -4.35 19.00
N SER A 430 4.66 -3.97 17.84
CA SER A 430 3.86 -3.31 16.81
C SER A 430 4.43 -3.56 15.41
N GLU A 431 4.11 -4.71 14.81
CA GLU A 431 4.68 -5.12 13.53
C GLU A 431 3.64 -5.17 12.42
N ILE A 432 4.03 -4.80 11.20
CA ILE A 432 3.14 -4.76 10.03
C ILE A 432 2.49 -6.13 9.74
N TYR A 433 3.25 -7.22 9.80
CA TYR A 433 2.75 -8.57 9.48
C TYR A 433 2.18 -9.31 10.69
N ASP A 434 2.84 -9.19 11.85
CA ASP A 434 2.50 -10.01 13.01
C ASP A 434 1.36 -9.45 13.86
N GLY A 435 1.14 -8.13 13.82
CA GLY A 435 0.10 -7.43 14.59
C GLY A 435 0.65 -6.61 15.75
N GLU A 436 -0.27 -6.12 16.60
CA GLU A 436 0.06 -5.27 17.75
C GLU A 436 -0.33 -5.93 19.08
N THR A 437 0.57 -5.89 20.07
CA THR A 437 0.27 -6.27 21.45
C THR A 437 0.20 -5.02 22.33
N LEU A 438 -0.95 -4.78 22.95
CA LEU A 438 -1.19 -3.65 23.84
C LEU A 438 -1.60 -4.12 25.24
N ASP A 439 -0.91 -3.64 26.27
CA ASP A 439 -1.25 -3.86 27.67
C ASP A 439 -1.72 -2.57 28.34
N ALA A 440 -3.03 -2.41 28.48
CA ALA A 440 -3.64 -1.20 29.01
C ALA A 440 -3.32 -0.96 30.49
N ARG A 441 -2.79 -1.96 31.21
CA ARG A 441 -2.31 -1.78 32.59
C ARG A 441 -1.07 -0.86 32.66
N LEU A 442 -0.37 -0.71 31.54
CA LEU A 442 0.85 0.09 31.40
C LEU A 442 0.58 1.47 30.79
N ASP A 443 -0.68 1.82 30.53
CA ASP A 443 -1.02 3.14 30.02
C ASP A 443 -0.57 4.23 31.02
N THR A 444 -0.15 5.38 30.49
CA THR A 444 0.37 6.50 31.30
C THR A 444 -0.49 7.75 31.08
N PRO A 445 -1.67 7.85 31.71
CA PRO A 445 -2.61 8.93 31.43
C PRO A 445 -2.01 10.34 31.63
N GLY A 446 -2.21 11.22 30.65
CA GLY A 446 -1.79 12.61 30.72
C GLY A 446 -0.31 12.88 30.40
N TRP A 447 0.46 11.87 29.98
CA TRP A 447 1.87 12.02 29.57
C TRP A 447 2.07 13.08 28.48
N ASP A 448 1.07 13.30 27.64
CA ASP A 448 1.02 14.23 26.51
C ASP A 448 0.39 15.60 26.86
N ARG A 449 0.29 15.92 28.16
CA ARG A 449 -0.22 17.19 28.67
C ARG A 449 0.86 17.93 29.45
N ALA A 450 0.76 19.26 29.44
CA ALA A 450 1.61 20.13 30.24
C ALA A 450 1.43 19.83 31.74
N GLY A 451 2.51 19.93 32.51
CA GLY A 451 2.52 19.70 33.96
C GLY A 451 2.56 18.23 34.38
N PHE A 452 2.77 17.30 33.44
CA PHE A 452 3.05 15.90 33.75
C PHE A 452 4.45 15.75 34.38
N ASP A 453 4.56 14.97 35.47
CA ASP A 453 5.84 14.70 36.12
C ASP A 453 6.62 13.60 35.37
N ALA A 454 7.47 14.03 34.44
CA ALA A 454 8.36 13.15 33.68
C ALA A 454 9.73 12.92 34.36
N SER A 455 9.89 13.23 35.66
CA SER A 455 11.19 13.10 36.34
C SER A 455 11.71 11.66 36.44
N ALA A 456 10.81 10.68 36.38
CA ALA A 456 11.15 9.25 36.34
C ALA A 456 11.43 8.73 34.92
N TRP A 457 11.20 9.53 33.87
CA TRP A 457 11.49 9.15 32.49
C TRP A 457 12.97 9.40 32.17
N ALA A 458 13.55 8.53 31.37
CA ALA A 458 14.94 8.69 30.96
C ALA A 458 15.10 9.92 30.04
N PRO A 459 16.26 10.60 30.04
CA PRO A 459 16.63 11.46 28.92
C PRO A 459 16.64 10.67 27.61
N VAL A 460 16.25 11.31 26.52
CA VAL A 460 16.48 10.73 25.18
C VAL A 460 17.97 10.63 24.88
N ARG A 461 18.34 9.69 24.00
CA ARG A 461 19.65 9.68 23.34
C ARG A 461 19.53 10.37 21.98
N LEU A 462 20.53 11.17 21.62
CA LEU A 462 20.62 11.71 20.26
C LEU A 462 20.96 10.57 19.29
N GLY A 463 20.15 10.46 18.24
CA GLY A 463 20.35 9.49 17.17
C GLY A 463 21.26 10.04 16.07
N VAL A 464 21.99 9.15 15.41
CA VAL A 464 22.77 9.51 14.22
C VAL A 464 21.81 9.92 13.10
N ALA A 465 22.06 11.09 12.51
CA ALA A 465 21.32 11.54 11.34
C ALA A 465 21.60 10.59 10.15
N PRO A 466 20.57 10.07 9.46
CA PRO A 466 20.76 9.28 8.26
C PRO A 466 21.33 10.17 7.14
N ASP A 467 22.24 9.63 6.35
CA ASP A 467 22.79 10.30 5.16
C ASP A 467 21.84 10.12 3.97
N THR A 468 20.69 10.79 4.05
CA THR A 468 19.59 10.65 3.09
C THR A 468 18.81 11.96 3.01
N ALA A 469 18.09 12.19 1.92
CA ALA A 469 17.24 13.37 1.81
C ALA A 469 16.01 13.24 2.73
N ILE A 470 15.44 14.37 3.17
CA ILE A 470 14.16 14.40 3.88
C ILE A 470 13.23 15.24 3.03
N VAL A 471 12.25 14.60 2.41
CA VAL A 471 11.40 15.20 1.38
C VAL A 471 9.93 15.20 1.82
N ALA A 472 9.18 16.21 1.39
CA ALA A 472 7.79 16.36 1.81
C ALA A 472 6.88 15.27 1.23
N GLN A 473 6.01 14.73 2.08
CA GLN A 473 4.91 13.89 1.62
C GLN A 473 3.74 14.76 1.12
N THR A 474 3.51 14.74 -0.19
CA THR A 474 2.35 15.40 -0.83
C THR A 474 1.31 14.40 -1.36
N SER A 475 1.51 13.09 -1.14
CA SER A 475 0.54 12.05 -1.47
C SER A 475 -0.62 12.00 -0.46
N PRO A 476 -1.79 11.44 -0.83
CA PRO A 476 -2.88 11.21 0.10
C PRO A 476 -2.43 10.25 1.20
N ALA A 477 -2.47 10.70 2.45
CA ALA A 477 -2.06 9.92 3.60
C ALA A 477 -2.93 8.66 3.79
N LEU A 478 -2.36 7.65 4.44
CA LEU A 478 -3.11 6.55 5.03
C LEU A 478 -4.06 7.06 6.12
N GLU A 479 -5.35 6.76 6.01
CA GLU A 479 -6.38 7.23 6.95
C GLU A 479 -7.40 6.13 7.25
N ARG A 480 -8.16 6.32 8.34
CA ARG A 480 -9.39 5.57 8.60
C ARG A 480 -10.48 6.05 7.64
N ARG A 481 -10.90 5.19 6.70
CA ARG A 481 -11.82 5.54 5.59
C ARG A 481 -13.26 5.10 5.81
N GLY A 482 -13.53 4.29 6.83
CA GLY A 482 -14.89 3.92 7.21
C GLY A 482 -14.94 2.86 8.29
N ILE A 483 -16.16 2.55 8.72
CA ILE A 483 -16.46 1.44 9.62
C ILE A 483 -17.31 0.43 8.88
N ARG A 484 -16.98 -0.85 9.05
CA ARG A 484 -17.74 -1.98 8.58
C ARG A 484 -18.19 -2.83 9.76
N ARG A 485 -19.49 -3.03 9.90
CA ARG A 485 -20.05 -3.94 10.92
C ARG A 485 -20.02 -5.37 10.41
N ALA A 486 -19.77 -6.31 11.31
CA ALA A 486 -19.94 -7.73 11.03
C ALA A 486 -21.41 -8.04 10.72
N ILE A 487 -21.63 -8.96 9.77
CA ILE A 487 -22.97 -9.43 9.37
C ILE A 487 -23.40 -10.65 10.17
N SER A 488 -22.45 -11.40 10.75
CA SER A 488 -22.70 -12.53 11.63
C SER A 488 -21.55 -12.73 12.62
N ILE A 489 -21.86 -13.45 13.69
CA ILE A 489 -20.92 -13.98 14.67
C ILE A 489 -21.29 -15.44 14.94
N GLU A 490 -20.30 -16.32 14.91
CA GLU A 490 -20.45 -17.74 15.22
C GLU A 490 -19.43 -18.17 16.30
N GLU A 491 -19.75 -19.21 17.06
CA GLU A 491 -18.85 -19.83 18.04
C GLU A 491 -18.52 -21.26 17.57
N PRO A 492 -17.64 -21.43 16.55
CA PRO A 492 -17.32 -22.75 16.01
C PRO A 492 -16.67 -23.67 17.05
N GLN A 493 -15.99 -23.10 18.05
CA GLN A 493 -15.42 -23.81 19.18
C GLN A 493 -15.64 -23.00 20.47
N PRO A 494 -15.79 -23.64 21.64
CA PRO A 494 -16.05 -22.93 22.89
C PRO A 494 -15.04 -21.81 23.17
N GLY A 495 -15.53 -20.57 23.29
CA GLY A 495 -14.71 -19.38 23.57
C GLY A 495 -13.91 -18.82 22.38
N ARG A 496 -14.10 -19.36 21.16
CA ARG A 496 -13.55 -18.82 19.90
C ARG A 496 -14.71 -18.29 19.07
N PHE A 497 -14.80 -16.97 18.91
CA PHE A 497 -15.89 -16.29 18.21
C PHE A 497 -15.43 -15.75 16.86
N VAL A 498 -16.04 -16.21 15.76
CA VAL A 498 -15.69 -15.77 14.41
C VAL A 498 -16.71 -14.76 13.90
N PHE A 499 -16.23 -13.57 13.57
CA PHE A 499 -17.00 -12.48 12.97
C PHE A 499 -16.81 -12.49 11.45
N ASP A 500 -17.90 -12.56 10.68
CA ASP A 500 -17.87 -12.35 9.22
C ASP A 500 -18.29 -10.92 8.89
N PHE A 501 -17.42 -10.14 8.23
CA PHE A 501 -17.73 -8.79 7.77
C PHE A 501 -18.46 -8.75 6.41
N GLY A 502 -18.61 -9.90 5.74
CA GLY A 502 -19.26 -10.03 4.43
C GLY A 502 -18.52 -9.33 3.29
N GLN A 503 -17.27 -8.95 3.51
CA GLN A 503 -16.37 -8.31 2.56
C GLN A 503 -14.95 -8.49 3.06
N ASN A 504 -14.04 -8.79 2.14
CA ASN A 504 -12.61 -8.74 2.37
C ASN A 504 -12.10 -7.29 2.18
N PHE A 505 -11.40 -6.73 3.16
CA PHE A 505 -10.88 -5.36 3.15
C PHE A 505 -9.58 -5.23 3.97
N SER A 506 -8.88 -4.11 3.84
CA SER A 506 -7.68 -3.80 4.63
C SER A 506 -8.00 -2.91 5.83
N GLY A 507 -7.34 -3.17 6.96
CA GLY A 507 -7.40 -2.36 8.18
C GLY A 507 -7.27 -3.22 9.42
N TRP A 508 -8.15 -3.03 10.40
CA TRP A 508 -8.14 -3.78 11.67
C TRP A 508 -9.54 -3.80 12.30
N VAL A 509 -9.66 -4.32 13.53
CA VAL A 509 -10.88 -4.19 14.33
C VAL A 509 -10.70 -3.24 15.50
N ARG A 510 -11.75 -2.46 15.78
CA ARG A 510 -11.94 -1.77 17.07
C ARG A 510 -12.72 -2.71 17.98
N ILE A 511 -12.16 -3.02 19.15
CA ILE A 511 -12.79 -3.91 20.14
C ILE A 511 -13.20 -3.13 21.37
N GLY A 512 -14.46 -3.25 21.76
CA GLY A 512 -14.96 -2.76 23.04
C GLY A 512 -15.16 -3.91 24.03
N ALA A 513 -14.56 -3.85 25.21
CA ALA A 513 -14.64 -4.92 26.20
C ALA A 513 -14.68 -4.40 27.65
N SER A 514 -15.25 -5.21 28.54
CA SER A 514 -15.24 -4.98 29.99
C SER A 514 -14.90 -6.28 30.70
N GLY A 515 -13.81 -6.31 31.45
CA GLY A 515 -13.36 -7.49 32.17
C GLY A 515 -12.35 -7.15 33.26
N ARG A 516 -11.81 -8.19 33.91
CA ARG A 516 -10.78 -8.01 34.94
C ARG A 516 -9.45 -7.56 34.32
N ALA A 517 -8.71 -6.75 35.06
CA ALA A 517 -7.31 -6.45 34.78
C ALA A 517 -6.51 -7.74 34.46
N GLY A 518 -5.74 -7.71 33.38
CA GLY A 518 -4.93 -8.84 32.92
C GLY A 518 -5.68 -9.86 32.07
N THR A 519 -6.98 -9.70 31.81
CA THR A 519 -7.67 -10.50 30.77
C THR A 519 -7.06 -10.18 29.41
N LYS A 520 -6.60 -11.22 28.70
CA LYS A 520 -6.07 -11.15 27.35
C LYS A 520 -7.17 -11.47 26.33
N ILE A 521 -7.36 -10.58 25.36
CA ILE A 521 -8.21 -10.76 24.19
C ILE A 521 -7.30 -10.83 22.96
N THR A 522 -7.49 -11.85 22.12
CA THR A 522 -6.73 -12.02 20.87
C THR A 522 -7.67 -11.88 19.68
N ALA A 523 -7.25 -11.18 18.62
CA ALA A 523 -7.95 -11.08 17.35
C ALA A 523 -7.08 -11.61 16.21
N LYS A 524 -7.48 -12.73 15.59
CA LYS A 524 -6.79 -13.33 14.44
C LYS A 524 -7.55 -12.98 13.16
N PHE A 525 -6.84 -12.49 12.15
CA PHE A 525 -7.44 -11.95 10.93
C PHE A 525 -7.26 -12.92 9.76
N ALA A 526 -8.33 -13.21 9.01
CA ALA A 526 -8.29 -14.18 7.91
C ALA A 526 -9.12 -13.77 6.70
N GLU A 527 -8.68 -14.21 5.52
CA GLU A 527 -9.47 -14.16 4.28
C GLU A 527 -10.44 -15.35 4.18
N LEU A 528 -10.10 -16.47 4.82
CA LEU A 528 -10.74 -17.78 4.68
C LEU A 528 -11.18 -18.37 6.02
N LEU A 529 -12.03 -19.39 5.93
CA LEU A 529 -12.44 -20.23 7.05
C LEU A 529 -12.08 -21.69 6.76
N ASN A 530 -11.68 -22.40 7.80
CA ASN A 530 -11.57 -23.86 7.79
C ASN A 530 -12.96 -24.51 7.67
N ALA A 531 -12.98 -25.80 7.34
CA ALA A 531 -14.23 -26.57 7.26
C ALA A 531 -15.00 -26.64 8.60
N ASP A 532 -14.34 -26.45 9.74
CA ASP A 532 -14.96 -26.41 11.07
C ASP A 532 -15.49 -25.01 11.46
N GLY A 533 -15.33 -24.01 10.59
CA GLY A 533 -15.78 -22.64 10.79
C GLY A 533 -14.78 -21.74 11.53
N THR A 534 -13.61 -22.25 11.93
CA THR A 534 -12.52 -21.43 12.48
C THR A 534 -11.76 -20.68 11.38
N THR A 535 -10.96 -19.69 11.76
CA THR A 535 -10.14 -18.93 10.78
C THR A 535 -9.03 -19.78 10.16
N ASP A 536 -8.88 -19.70 8.83
CA ASP A 536 -7.76 -20.30 8.09
C ASP A 536 -6.72 -19.23 7.77
N LEU A 537 -5.51 -19.41 8.34
CA LEU A 537 -4.38 -18.49 8.22
C LEU A 537 -3.29 -19.01 7.26
N SER A 538 -3.51 -20.16 6.62
CA SER A 538 -2.49 -20.86 5.84
C SER A 538 -1.96 -20.03 4.65
N ASN A 539 -2.81 -19.22 4.02
CA ASN A 539 -2.41 -18.36 2.90
C ASN A 539 -1.70 -17.05 3.33
N LEU A 540 -1.56 -16.81 4.63
CA LEU A 540 -0.81 -15.68 5.19
C LEU A 540 0.69 -15.96 5.30
N ARG A 541 1.10 -17.22 5.12
CA ARG A 541 2.48 -17.71 5.28
C ARG A 541 3.04 -17.40 6.66
N LEU A 542 4.09 -16.57 6.77
CA LEU A 542 4.74 -16.26 8.05
C LEU A 542 4.10 -15.06 8.77
N ALA A 543 3.18 -14.33 8.13
CA ALA A 543 2.47 -13.24 8.80
C ALA A 543 1.48 -13.79 9.82
N LYS A 544 1.69 -13.51 11.12
CA LYS A 544 0.77 -13.97 12.18
C LYS A 544 -0.59 -13.29 12.12
N ALA A 545 -0.65 -12.04 11.63
CA ALA A 545 -1.85 -11.23 11.53
C ALA A 545 -2.73 -11.33 12.80
N THR A 546 -2.15 -11.03 13.96
CA THR A 546 -2.80 -11.25 15.26
C THR A 546 -2.58 -10.06 16.20
N ASP A 547 -3.69 -9.41 16.59
CA ASP A 547 -3.65 -8.36 17.61
C ASP A 547 -3.97 -8.93 19.00
N THR A 548 -3.31 -8.41 20.03
CA THR A 548 -3.51 -8.81 21.42
C THR A 548 -3.79 -7.59 22.31
N PHE A 549 -4.88 -7.63 23.07
CA PHE A 549 -5.25 -6.58 24.02
C PHE A 549 -5.35 -7.14 25.45
N ILE A 550 -4.66 -6.51 26.40
CA ILE A 550 -4.70 -6.87 27.82
C ILE A 550 -5.43 -5.77 28.59
N LEU A 551 -6.52 -6.12 29.25
CA LEU A 551 -7.39 -5.17 29.94
C LEU A 551 -6.72 -4.54 31.18
N ALA A 552 -6.98 -3.25 31.41
CA ALA A 552 -6.62 -2.54 32.63
C ALA A 552 -7.56 -2.85 33.80
N GLY A 553 -8.77 -3.34 33.52
CA GLY A 553 -9.78 -3.65 34.52
C GLY A 553 -10.89 -2.59 34.62
N GLY A 554 -11.32 -2.05 33.48
CA GLY A 554 -12.40 -1.05 33.41
C GLY A 554 -13.67 -1.52 34.11
N ALA A 555 -13.98 -2.82 34.10
CA ALA A 555 -15.14 -3.37 34.78
C ALA A 555 -15.14 -3.13 36.31
N GLN A 556 -13.96 -3.10 36.94
CA GLN A 556 -13.82 -2.81 38.38
C GLN A 556 -14.19 -1.36 38.74
N VAL A 557 -14.22 -0.45 37.76
CA VAL A 557 -14.60 0.97 37.93
C VAL A 557 -15.84 1.35 37.08
N GLY A 558 -16.57 0.36 36.56
CA GLY A 558 -17.79 0.56 35.77
C GLY A 558 -17.57 1.07 34.33
N GLY A 559 -16.35 0.94 33.80
CA GLY A 559 -15.94 1.38 32.47
C GLY A 559 -15.84 0.26 31.42
N ARG A 560 -16.00 0.64 30.16
CA ARG A 560 -15.73 -0.18 28.98
C ARG A 560 -14.46 0.34 28.31
N GLU A 561 -13.50 -0.55 28.09
CA GLU A 561 -12.24 -0.24 27.40
C GLU A 561 -12.45 -0.38 25.89
N THR A 562 -11.77 0.46 25.10
CA THR A 562 -11.81 0.42 23.63
C THR A 562 -10.40 0.32 23.10
N PHE A 563 -10.18 -0.65 22.23
CA PHE A 563 -8.89 -0.97 21.65
C PHE A 563 -8.90 -0.77 20.14
N GLU A 564 -7.86 -0.13 19.64
CA GLU A 564 -7.46 -0.10 18.23
C GLU A 564 -5.94 -0.17 18.17
N PRO A 565 -5.37 -0.95 17.23
CA PRO A 565 -3.95 -0.87 16.93
C PRO A 565 -3.56 0.49 16.33
N ARG A 566 -2.26 0.81 16.36
CA ARG A 566 -1.70 2.05 15.81
C ARG A 566 -0.72 1.84 14.67
N PHE A 567 0.08 0.77 14.75
CA PHE A 567 1.24 0.58 13.88
C PHE A 567 1.24 -0.77 13.15
N THR A 568 0.06 -1.31 12.85
CA THR A 568 -0.13 -2.52 12.03
C THR A 568 -1.38 -2.40 11.15
N TYR A 569 -1.57 -3.36 10.24
CA TYR A 569 -2.80 -3.55 9.49
C TYR A 569 -2.90 -4.97 8.95
N HIS A 570 -4.10 -5.39 8.58
CA HIS A 570 -4.42 -6.74 8.12
C HIS A 570 -5.36 -6.68 6.91
N GLY A 571 -5.27 -7.66 6.01
CA GLY A 571 -6.26 -7.92 4.97
C GLY A 571 -7.17 -9.07 5.36
N PHE A 572 -8.47 -8.83 5.50
CA PHE A 572 -9.37 -9.83 6.08
C PHE A 572 -10.84 -9.65 5.69
N ARG A 573 -11.57 -10.75 5.77
CA ARG A 573 -13.04 -10.79 5.84
C ARG A 573 -13.52 -11.30 7.20
N TYR A 574 -12.76 -12.21 7.80
CA TYR A 574 -13.10 -12.89 9.02
C TYR A 574 -12.15 -12.49 10.15
N VAL A 575 -12.68 -12.37 11.37
CA VAL A 575 -11.87 -12.17 12.56
C VAL A 575 -12.29 -13.15 13.64
N GLU A 576 -11.35 -13.92 14.15
CA GLU A 576 -11.56 -14.81 15.29
C GLU A 576 -11.12 -14.11 16.57
N ILE A 577 -12.05 -13.97 17.51
CA ILE A 577 -11.84 -13.39 18.83
C ILE A 577 -11.75 -14.51 19.87
N GLU A 578 -10.66 -14.52 20.61
CA GLU A 578 -10.43 -15.44 21.73
C GLU A 578 -10.22 -14.67 23.04
N GLY A 579 -10.58 -15.29 24.17
CA GLY A 579 -10.34 -14.70 25.50
C GLY A 579 -11.25 -13.52 25.86
N TYR A 580 -12.27 -13.24 25.05
CA TYR A 580 -13.25 -12.18 25.33
C TYR A 580 -13.97 -12.43 26.68
N PRO A 581 -14.15 -11.41 27.54
CA PRO A 581 -14.82 -11.58 28.83
C PRO A 581 -16.33 -11.77 28.65
N GLY A 582 -16.76 -13.02 28.51
CA GLY A 582 -18.16 -13.39 28.29
C GLY A 582 -18.42 -13.76 26.83
N ILE A 583 -19.63 -13.45 26.33
CA ILE A 583 -20.02 -13.68 24.94
C ILE A 583 -20.07 -12.32 24.24
N PRO A 584 -19.24 -12.08 23.20
CA PRO A 584 -19.27 -10.84 22.46
C PRO A 584 -20.52 -10.74 21.57
N THR A 585 -20.88 -9.51 21.22
CA THR A 585 -21.96 -9.14 20.31
C THR A 585 -21.41 -8.47 19.06
N LEU A 586 -22.23 -8.32 18.02
CA LEU A 586 -21.83 -7.63 16.79
C LEU A 586 -21.36 -6.18 17.00
N ASP A 587 -21.80 -5.52 18.07
CA ASP A 587 -21.41 -4.15 18.41
C ASP A 587 -20.11 -4.08 19.23
N ASP A 588 -19.58 -5.22 19.68
CA ASP A 588 -18.33 -5.28 20.42
C ASP A 588 -17.09 -5.23 19.52
N VAL A 589 -17.24 -5.54 18.23
CA VAL A 589 -16.15 -5.59 17.26
C VAL A 589 -16.55 -4.86 15.98
N GLU A 590 -15.88 -3.75 15.67
CA GLU A 590 -16.11 -2.96 14.46
C GLU A 590 -14.90 -3.05 13.53
N GLY A 591 -15.08 -3.40 12.26
CA GLY A 591 -14.02 -3.37 11.26
C GLY A 591 -13.71 -1.94 10.84
N VAL A 592 -12.48 -1.49 11.02
CA VAL A 592 -12.01 -0.18 10.60
C VAL A 592 -11.36 -0.33 9.23
N ILE A 593 -11.93 0.31 8.21
CA ILE A 593 -11.40 0.28 6.84
C ILE A 593 -10.29 1.32 6.74
N VAL A 594 -9.14 0.91 6.21
CA VAL A 594 -7.94 1.76 6.15
C VAL A 594 -7.28 1.63 4.79
N HIS A 595 -7.02 2.77 4.16
CA HIS A 595 -6.26 2.88 2.91
C HIS A 595 -5.83 4.33 2.66
N SER A 596 -4.94 4.55 1.69
CA SER A 596 -4.54 5.90 1.25
C SER A 596 -5.77 6.68 0.81
N ALA A 597 -5.85 7.94 1.21
CA ALA A 597 -6.99 8.83 1.07
C ALA A 597 -7.28 9.30 -0.37
N CYS A 598 -6.98 8.48 -1.38
CA CYS A 598 -7.30 8.73 -2.79
C CYS A 598 -8.79 9.01 -2.95
N ARG A 599 -9.13 10.04 -3.72
CA ARG A 599 -10.53 10.44 -3.88
C ARG A 599 -11.22 9.54 -4.90
N GLU A 600 -12.30 8.88 -4.53
CA GLU A 600 -13.14 8.16 -5.49
C GLU A 600 -13.78 9.10 -6.51
N THR A 601 -13.61 8.77 -7.79
CA THR A 601 -14.06 9.57 -8.94
C THR A 601 -14.90 8.78 -9.91
N GLY A 602 -14.84 7.45 -9.91
CA GLY A 602 -15.56 6.59 -10.82
C GLY A 602 -16.69 5.83 -10.15
N THR A 603 -17.87 5.85 -10.76
CA THR A 603 -19.00 4.98 -10.40
C THR A 603 -19.68 4.47 -11.66
N ILE A 604 -20.07 3.20 -11.65
CA ILE A 604 -20.79 2.55 -12.74
C ILE A 604 -21.94 1.71 -12.18
N ASP A 605 -23.13 1.88 -12.75
CA ASP A 605 -24.32 1.11 -12.43
C ASP A 605 -24.74 0.23 -13.61
N PHE A 606 -24.65 -1.09 -13.42
CA PHE A 606 -25.13 -2.10 -14.36
C PHE A 606 -26.52 -2.59 -13.94
N LEU A 607 -27.58 -1.98 -14.49
CA LEU A 607 -28.97 -2.24 -14.07
C LEU A 607 -29.42 -3.68 -14.31
N ASP A 608 -29.02 -4.24 -15.45
CA ASP A 608 -29.47 -5.56 -15.91
C ASP A 608 -28.33 -6.60 -15.94
N ALA A 609 -27.16 -6.29 -15.34
CA ALA A 609 -25.99 -7.16 -15.32
C ALA A 609 -25.32 -7.21 -13.92
N PRO A 610 -25.95 -7.88 -12.94
CA PRO A 610 -25.46 -7.94 -11.56
C PRO A 610 -24.09 -8.60 -11.42
N LEU A 611 -23.72 -9.49 -12.36
CA LEU A 611 -22.38 -10.08 -12.42
C LEU A 611 -21.32 -9.01 -12.67
N LEU A 612 -21.49 -8.18 -13.70
CA LEU A 612 -20.57 -7.08 -14.02
C LEU A 612 -20.50 -6.05 -12.88
N GLN A 613 -21.65 -5.76 -12.24
CA GLN A 613 -21.67 -4.92 -11.05
C GLN A 613 -20.80 -5.48 -9.92
N THR A 614 -20.82 -6.79 -9.73
CA THR A 614 -20.04 -7.47 -8.69
C THR A 614 -18.56 -7.50 -9.04
N ILE A 615 -18.20 -7.80 -10.30
CA ILE A 615 -16.81 -7.72 -10.80
C ILE A 615 -16.25 -6.30 -10.58
N TRP A 616 -16.99 -5.25 -10.96
CA TRP A 616 -16.56 -3.88 -10.72
C TRP A 616 -16.35 -3.57 -9.23
N ARG A 617 -17.29 -3.99 -8.37
CA ARG A 617 -17.20 -3.77 -6.93
C ARG A 617 -16.02 -4.52 -6.31
N ASN A 618 -15.75 -5.75 -6.73
CA ASN A 618 -14.62 -6.54 -6.27
C ASN A 618 -13.29 -5.86 -6.62
N ALA A 619 -13.15 -5.35 -7.84
CA ALA A 619 -11.95 -4.61 -8.25
C ALA A 619 -11.77 -3.31 -7.44
N LEU A 620 -12.86 -2.57 -7.18
CA LEU A 620 -12.79 -1.36 -6.35
C LEU A 620 -12.36 -1.68 -4.91
N TRP A 621 -12.85 -2.76 -4.32
CA TRP A 621 -12.40 -3.18 -2.99
C TRP A 621 -10.96 -3.63 -2.97
N SER A 622 -10.49 -4.36 -3.99
CA SER A 622 -9.07 -4.72 -4.10
C SER A 622 -8.18 -3.51 -4.30
N GLN A 623 -8.62 -2.50 -5.05
CA GLN A 623 -7.92 -1.23 -5.14
C GLN A 623 -7.85 -0.51 -3.79
N ARG A 624 -8.97 -0.39 -3.07
CA ARG A 624 -8.98 0.21 -1.72
C ARG A 624 -7.98 -0.53 -0.83
N SER A 625 -8.02 -1.85 -0.84
CA SER A 625 -7.18 -2.67 0.03
C SER A 625 -5.68 -2.52 -0.21
N ASN A 626 -5.29 -2.35 -1.46
CA ASN A 626 -3.90 -2.38 -1.87
C ASN A 626 -3.33 -1.00 -2.23
N PHE A 627 -4.11 0.07 -2.09
CA PHE A 627 -3.57 1.43 -2.14
C PHE A 627 -3.21 1.82 -0.70
N PHE A 628 -2.09 1.27 -0.22
CA PHE A 628 -1.69 1.31 1.18
C PHE A 628 -0.20 1.67 1.29
N SER A 629 0.12 2.96 1.42
CA SER A 629 1.47 3.55 1.30
C SER A 629 2.11 3.45 -0.10
N VAL A 630 2.06 2.28 -0.72
CA VAL A 630 2.42 1.98 -2.10
C VAL A 630 1.30 1.13 -2.73
N PRO A 631 1.20 1.01 -4.07
CA PRO A 631 0.28 0.08 -4.70
C PRO A 631 0.73 -1.37 -4.46
N THR A 632 0.33 -1.97 -3.34
CA THR A 632 0.75 -3.32 -2.95
C THR A 632 0.15 -4.38 -3.87
N ASP A 633 0.76 -5.55 -3.94
CA ASP A 633 0.18 -6.74 -4.60
C ASP A 633 -1.04 -7.26 -3.82
N CYS A 634 -0.85 -7.47 -2.52
CA CYS A 634 -1.87 -7.97 -1.59
C CYS A 634 -1.75 -7.31 -0.20
N PRO A 635 -2.80 -7.31 0.63
CA PRO A 635 -2.79 -6.62 1.93
C PRO A 635 -2.59 -7.50 3.18
N GLN A 636 -2.50 -8.83 3.04
CA GLN A 636 -2.68 -9.78 4.15
C GLN A 636 -1.42 -10.57 4.54
N ARG A 637 -0.69 -11.15 3.58
CA ARG A 637 0.46 -12.03 3.86
C ARG A 637 1.74 -11.23 4.11
N ASP A 638 2.83 -11.92 4.39
CA ASP A 638 4.21 -11.43 4.50
C ASP A 638 4.83 -10.96 3.16
N GLU A 639 4.12 -10.07 2.46
CA GLU A 639 4.53 -9.50 1.18
C GLU A 639 4.17 -8.01 1.14
N ARG A 640 2.98 -7.65 0.65
CA ARG A 640 2.46 -6.27 0.70
C ARG A 640 3.44 -5.26 0.08
N MET A 641 4.00 -5.63 -1.06
CA MET A 641 5.08 -4.90 -1.69
C MET A 641 4.60 -4.20 -2.96
N GLY A 642 5.23 -3.08 -3.32
CA GLY A 642 4.89 -2.33 -4.53
C GLY A 642 5.40 -3.01 -5.78
N TRP A 643 4.76 -4.13 -6.16
CA TRP A 643 5.06 -4.88 -7.38
C TRP A 643 4.73 -4.05 -8.62
N MET A 644 5.74 -3.79 -9.45
CA MET A 644 5.63 -2.85 -10.56
C MET A 644 4.72 -3.34 -11.69
N GLY A 645 4.74 -4.64 -12.00
CA GLY A 645 3.88 -5.22 -13.04
C GLY A 645 2.40 -5.15 -12.70
N ASP A 646 2.06 -5.46 -11.45
CA ASP A 646 0.70 -5.43 -10.92
C ASP A 646 0.06 -4.06 -11.12
N ILE A 647 0.72 -3.00 -10.65
CA ILE A 647 0.15 -1.66 -10.77
C ILE A 647 0.11 -1.18 -12.21
N GLN A 648 1.08 -1.56 -13.07
CA GLN A 648 1.05 -1.15 -14.46
C GLN A 648 -0.17 -1.70 -15.19
N VAL A 649 -0.52 -2.97 -14.94
CA VAL A 649 -1.67 -3.59 -15.61
C VAL A 649 -3.00 -3.02 -15.11
N PHE A 650 -3.04 -2.59 -13.85
CA PHE A 650 -4.26 -2.13 -13.19
C PHE A 650 -4.48 -0.61 -13.24
N LEU A 651 -3.44 0.20 -13.45
CA LEU A 651 -3.51 1.67 -13.34
C LEU A 651 -4.62 2.28 -14.20
N ASP A 652 -4.91 1.69 -15.35
CA ASP A 652 -6.00 2.14 -16.22
C ASP A 652 -7.36 2.16 -15.49
N ALA A 653 -7.70 1.04 -14.85
CA ALA A 653 -8.92 0.88 -14.06
C ALA A 653 -8.85 1.72 -12.78
N ALA A 654 -7.69 1.72 -12.13
CA ALA A 654 -7.45 2.46 -10.90
C ALA A 654 -7.75 3.96 -11.05
N ALA A 655 -7.27 4.56 -12.14
CA ALA A 655 -7.43 5.98 -12.45
C ALA A 655 -8.84 6.38 -12.88
N PHE A 656 -9.69 5.41 -13.27
CA PHE A 656 -11.13 5.66 -13.42
C PHE A 656 -11.83 5.65 -12.06
N ASN A 657 -11.58 4.61 -11.26
CA ASN A 657 -12.20 4.42 -9.95
C ASN A 657 -11.87 5.56 -8.99
N MET A 658 -10.60 5.99 -8.95
CA MET A 658 -10.07 6.98 -8.03
C MET A 658 -9.14 7.98 -8.72
N GLU A 659 -8.96 9.13 -8.10
CA GLU A 659 -7.91 10.07 -8.39
C GLU A 659 -6.60 9.57 -7.78
N VAL A 660 -5.71 9.05 -8.63
CA VAL A 660 -4.51 8.31 -8.20
C VAL A 660 -3.20 9.03 -8.54
N ASP A 661 -3.22 10.17 -9.24
CA ASP A 661 -1.98 10.85 -9.66
C ASP A 661 -1.06 11.17 -8.49
N PRO A 662 -1.47 11.89 -7.41
CA PRO A 662 -0.58 12.17 -6.30
C PRO A 662 -0.03 10.91 -5.59
N PHE A 663 -0.77 9.80 -5.62
CA PHE A 663 -0.35 8.53 -5.03
C PHE A 663 0.68 7.80 -5.90
N ILE A 664 0.40 7.64 -7.20
CA ILE A 664 1.28 6.94 -8.15
C ILE A 664 2.52 7.79 -8.48
N ARG A 665 2.39 9.11 -8.51
CA ARG A 665 3.52 10.02 -8.69
C ARG A 665 4.53 9.93 -7.53
N ARG A 666 4.04 9.75 -6.31
CA ARG A 666 4.89 9.42 -5.14
C ARG A 666 5.52 8.04 -5.29
N PHE A 667 4.78 7.04 -5.77
CA PHE A 667 5.37 5.72 -6.07
C PHE A 667 6.47 5.79 -7.14
N LEU A 668 6.34 6.68 -8.14
CA LEU A 668 7.37 6.92 -9.14
C LEU A 668 8.63 7.58 -8.58
N LEU A 669 8.53 8.34 -7.48
CA LEU A 669 9.72 8.81 -6.75
C LEU A 669 10.54 7.62 -6.24
N GLU A 670 9.88 6.62 -5.67
CA GLU A 670 10.53 5.39 -5.22
C GLU A 670 11.12 4.59 -6.37
N ALA A 671 10.41 4.50 -7.50
CA ALA A 671 10.89 3.75 -8.65
C ALA A 671 12.19 4.34 -9.21
N ARG A 672 12.33 5.68 -9.19
CA ARG A 672 13.57 6.37 -9.55
C ARG A 672 14.66 6.16 -8.50
N ALA A 673 14.33 6.25 -7.21
CA ALA A 673 15.28 6.03 -6.13
C ALA A 673 15.82 4.57 -6.07
N ALA A 674 15.00 3.60 -6.49
CA ALA A 674 15.36 2.19 -6.56
C ALA A 674 16.07 1.81 -7.86
N GLN A 675 16.05 2.66 -8.90
CA GLN A 675 16.66 2.34 -10.20
C GLN A 675 18.16 2.09 -10.04
N ARG A 676 18.63 0.98 -10.62
CA ARG A 676 20.03 0.58 -10.56
C ARG A 676 20.91 1.58 -11.33
N PRO A 677 22.21 1.70 -10.98
CA PRO A 677 23.15 2.55 -11.70
C PRO A 677 23.31 2.22 -13.19
N ASP A 678 23.00 0.99 -13.59
CA ASP A 678 23.01 0.57 -15.00
C ASP A 678 21.71 0.88 -15.74
N GLY A 679 20.73 1.53 -15.11
CA GLY A 679 19.47 1.97 -15.69
C GLY A 679 18.32 0.98 -15.53
N ALA A 680 18.53 -0.19 -14.93
CA ALA A 680 17.46 -1.17 -14.76
C ALA A 680 16.49 -0.76 -13.64
N TYR A 681 15.18 -0.88 -13.88
CA TYR A 681 14.18 -0.78 -12.82
C TYR A 681 14.00 -2.14 -12.13
N PRO A 682 13.98 -2.18 -10.79
CA PRO A 682 13.65 -3.40 -10.08
C PRO A 682 12.18 -3.78 -10.26
N ILE A 683 11.78 -4.97 -9.81
CA ILE A 683 10.42 -5.50 -9.97
C ILE A 683 9.48 -5.15 -8.81
N VAL A 684 10.06 -4.80 -7.66
CA VAL A 684 9.39 -4.40 -6.43
C VAL A 684 9.98 -3.10 -5.94
N VAL A 685 9.12 -2.17 -5.53
CA VAL A 685 9.54 -0.84 -5.08
C VAL A 685 8.69 -0.37 -3.89
N PRO A 686 9.29 0.23 -2.84
CA PRO A 686 10.64 -0.05 -2.36
C PRO A 686 10.84 -1.54 -2.07
N GLN A 687 12.04 -2.07 -2.32
CA GLN A 687 12.42 -3.44 -1.94
C GLN A 687 13.23 -3.42 -0.63
N PRO A 688 13.03 -4.39 0.28
CA PRO A 688 13.88 -4.50 1.46
C PRO A 688 15.31 -4.91 1.07
N LEU A 689 16.32 -4.64 1.91
CA LEU A 689 17.75 -4.76 1.57
C LEU A 689 18.17 -6.18 1.18
N SER A 690 17.54 -7.20 1.75
CA SER A 690 17.78 -8.62 1.43
C SER A 690 17.04 -9.10 0.17
N PHE A 691 16.14 -8.29 -0.39
CA PHE A 691 15.43 -8.64 -1.63
C PHE A 691 16.42 -8.68 -2.80
N PRO A 692 16.42 -9.74 -3.62
CA PRO A 692 17.29 -9.83 -4.79
C PRO A 692 17.05 -8.68 -5.77
N ASP A 693 18.10 -7.95 -6.12
CA ASP A 693 18.00 -6.83 -7.08
C ASP A 693 17.84 -7.35 -8.50
N VAL A 694 16.60 -7.70 -8.87
CA VAL A 694 16.26 -8.37 -10.13
C VAL A 694 15.37 -7.52 -11.05
N VAL A 695 15.40 -7.84 -12.34
CA VAL A 695 14.63 -7.23 -13.43
C VAL A 695 13.71 -8.28 -14.06
N THR A 696 12.57 -7.85 -14.60
CA THR A 696 11.74 -8.70 -15.47
C THR A 696 10.94 -7.87 -16.46
N ALA A 697 10.84 -8.36 -17.70
CA ALA A 697 10.01 -7.76 -18.71
C ALA A 697 8.52 -7.93 -18.38
N GLY A 698 7.72 -6.89 -18.60
CA GLY A 698 6.32 -6.82 -18.18
C GLY A 698 6.11 -6.32 -16.74
N TRP A 699 7.17 -5.96 -16.01
CA TRP A 699 7.10 -5.35 -14.68
C TRP A 699 7.93 -4.07 -14.63
N SER A 700 9.22 -4.15 -14.95
CA SER A 700 10.17 -3.04 -14.87
C SER A 700 9.79 -1.86 -15.77
N GLU A 701 9.08 -2.12 -16.87
CA GLU A 701 8.53 -1.10 -17.79
C GLU A 701 7.45 -0.22 -17.15
N ALA A 702 6.97 -0.53 -15.94
CA ALA A 702 6.07 0.36 -15.22
C ALA A 702 6.72 1.73 -14.97
N GLY A 703 8.05 1.81 -14.92
CA GLY A 703 8.80 3.07 -14.90
C GLY A 703 8.55 3.98 -16.11
N ILE A 704 8.07 3.44 -17.23
CA ILE A 704 7.66 4.18 -18.45
C ILE A 704 6.14 4.22 -18.59
N ILE A 705 5.47 3.10 -18.33
CA ILE A 705 4.02 2.96 -18.56
C ILE A 705 3.22 3.80 -17.56
N LEU A 706 3.62 3.85 -16.28
CA LEU A 706 2.90 4.65 -15.28
C LEU A 706 2.98 6.16 -15.59
N PRO A 707 4.15 6.78 -15.88
CA PRO A 707 4.21 8.19 -16.29
C PRO A 707 3.36 8.50 -17.53
N TRP A 708 3.44 7.66 -18.57
CA TRP A 708 2.65 7.85 -19.78
C TRP A 708 1.16 7.81 -19.45
N GLN A 709 0.73 6.83 -18.65
CA GLN A 709 -0.68 6.66 -18.32
C GLN A 709 -1.23 7.75 -17.40
N LEU A 710 -0.44 8.24 -16.44
CA LEU A 710 -0.82 9.40 -15.63
C LEU A 710 -0.98 10.65 -16.51
N TRP A 711 -0.02 10.92 -17.39
CA TRP A 711 -0.14 12.02 -18.36
C TRP A 711 -1.38 11.87 -19.24
N GLN A 712 -1.65 10.68 -19.75
CA GLN A 712 -2.86 10.43 -20.52
C GLN A 712 -4.11 10.71 -19.67
N ARG A 713 -4.21 10.20 -18.45
CA ARG A 713 -5.39 10.34 -17.59
C ARG A 713 -5.66 11.76 -17.12
N TYR A 714 -4.61 12.46 -16.69
CA TYR A 714 -4.72 13.73 -15.98
C TYR A 714 -4.26 14.94 -16.81
N GLY A 715 -3.54 14.69 -17.91
CA GLY A 715 -3.13 15.72 -18.87
C GLY A 715 -1.92 16.53 -18.46
N ASP A 716 -1.32 16.21 -17.31
CA ASP A 716 -0.20 16.89 -16.70
C ASP A 716 1.13 16.37 -17.26
N THR A 717 1.90 17.24 -17.92
CA THR A 717 3.12 16.84 -18.61
C THR A 717 4.34 16.74 -17.70
N ALA A 718 4.39 17.39 -16.54
CA ALA A 718 5.64 17.33 -15.76
C ALA A 718 5.87 15.96 -15.08
N VAL A 719 4.89 15.04 -15.07
CA VAL A 719 5.17 13.63 -14.71
C VAL A 719 6.13 12.99 -15.71
N ILE A 720 6.12 13.44 -16.97
CA ILE A 720 7.09 13.02 -17.98
C ILE A 720 8.45 13.60 -17.63
N ASP A 721 8.52 14.90 -17.36
CA ASP A 721 9.77 15.61 -17.10
C ASP A 721 10.50 15.07 -15.85
N GLU A 722 9.76 14.78 -14.78
CA GLU A 722 10.29 14.20 -13.55
C GLU A 722 10.90 12.81 -13.74
N ASN A 723 10.44 12.05 -14.73
CA ASN A 723 10.85 10.67 -14.96
C ASN A 723 11.75 10.49 -16.19
N TRP A 724 11.92 11.53 -17.03
CA TRP A 724 12.54 11.41 -18.35
C TRP A 724 13.91 10.73 -18.33
N SER A 725 14.83 11.21 -17.48
CA SER A 725 16.20 10.66 -17.39
C SER A 725 16.22 9.18 -17.00
N ALA A 726 15.35 8.78 -16.07
CA ALA A 726 15.25 7.41 -15.60
C ALA A 726 14.65 6.49 -16.68
N MET A 727 13.64 6.97 -17.41
CA MET A 727 13.08 6.26 -18.56
C MET A 727 14.11 6.09 -19.70
N GLU A 728 14.94 7.11 -19.98
CA GLU A 728 16.03 6.99 -20.96
C GLU A 728 17.07 5.94 -20.54
N ALA A 729 17.42 5.90 -19.25
CA ALA A 729 18.36 4.93 -18.71
C ALA A 729 17.84 3.49 -18.86
N TRP A 730 16.55 3.26 -18.62
CA TRP A 730 15.90 1.97 -18.88
C TRP A 730 15.93 1.58 -20.35
N MET A 731 15.57 2.50 -21.25
CA MET A 731 15.62 2.22 -22.69
C MET A 731 17.04 1.88 -23.16
N ALA A 732 18.07 2.52 -22.59
CA ALA A 732 19.47 2.22 -22.84
C ALA A 732 19.93 0.90 -22.19
N PHE A 733 19.37 0.53 -21.04
CA PHE A 733 19.53 -0.79 -20.42
C PHE A 733 19.12 -1.90 -21.37
N VAL A 734 17.87 -1.88 -21.83
CA VAL A 734 17.36 -2.93 -22.73
C VAL A 734 18.12 -2.93 -24.08
N ALA A 735 18.38 -1.77 -24.68
CA ALA A 735 18.94 -1.71 -26.03
C ALA A 735 20.40 -2.20 -26.14
N ARG A 736 21.21 -2.09 -25.07
CA ARG A 736 22.68 -2.27 -25.16
C ARG A 736 23.09 -3.68 -25.61
N ASN A 737 22.37 -4.69 -25.13
CA ASN A 737 22.67 -6.10 -25.35
C ASN A 737 21.68 -6.79 -26.30
N ASN A 738 20.76 -6.03 -26.89
CA ASN A 738 19.74 -6.54 -27.82
C ASN A 738 19.81 -5.80 -29.19
N PRO A 739 20.95 -5.88 -29.92
CA PRO A 739 21.20 -5.11 -31.14
C PRO A 739 20.40 -5.60 -32.36
N ASP A 740 19.83 -6.80 -32.30
CA ASP A 740 18.94 -7.39 -33.31
C ASP A 740 17.47 -6.95 -33.15
N PHE A 741 17.19 -6.11 -32.15
CA PHE A 741 15.86 -5.61 -31.79
C PHE A 741 14.88 -6.69 -31.33
N VAL A 742 15.39 -7.82 -30.82
CA VAL A 742 14.63 -8.83 -30.08
C VAL A 742 15.20 -8.93 -28.68
N TRP A 743 14.37 -8.80 -27.64
CA TRP A 743 14.87 -8.75 -26.28
C TRP A 743 15.20 -10.16 -25.75
N ARG A 744 16.46 -10.57 -25.89
CA ARG A 744 17.01 -11.90 -25.56
C ARG A 744 17.90 -11.93 -24.32
N GLU A 745 18.56 -10.83 -24.03
CA GLU A 745 19.55 -10.73 -22.95
C GLU A 745 19.02 -9.88 -21.78
N ASP A 746 19.59 -10.05 -20.59
CA ASP A 746 19.33 -9.24 -19.38
C ASP A 746 17.86 -9.21 -18.90
N ARG A 747 17.13 -10.33 -19.05
CA ARG A 747 15.75 -10.47 -18.54
C ARG A 747 15.63 -11.08 -17.14
N GLU A 748 16.77 -11.52 -16.58
CA GLU A 748 16.92 -12.03 -15.22
C GLU A 748 15.81 -13.03 -14.80
N LEU A 749 14.86 -12.63 -13.94
CA LEU A 749 13.81 -13.55 -13.43
C LEU A 749 12.77 -13.91 -14.51
N ASP A 750 12.48 -12.97 -15.42
CA ASP A 750 11.60 -13.12 -16.59
C ASP A 750 10.28 -13.87 -16.31
N LEU A 751 9.37 -13.26 -15.53
CA LEU A 751 8.13 -13.86 -15.04
C LEU A 751 7.10 -14.22 -16.13
N GLY A 752 7.24 -13.67 -17.35
CA GLY A 752 6.35 -13.98 -18.48
C GLY A 752 4.88 -13.63 -18.21
N ASP A 753 3.95 -14.39 -18.80
CA ASP A 753 2.51 -14.19 -18.58
C ASP A 753 2.05 -14.86 -17.28
N TRP A 754 2.44 -14.24 -16.17
CA TRP A 754 2.27 -14.75 -14.80
C TRP A 754 0.83 -15.18 -14.49
N LEU A 755 0.69 -16.36 -13.88
CA LEU A 755 -0.60 -16.96 -13.50
C LEU A 755 -1.58 -17.14 -14.67
N SER A 756 -1.05 -17.34 -15.86
CA SER A 756 -1.82 -17.87 -16.99
C SER A 756 -2.40 -19.25 -16.66
N VAL A 757 -3.58 -19.54 -17.20
CA VAL A 757 -4.37 -20.74 -16.82
C VAL A 757 -3.66 -22.05 -17.16
N ASP A 758 -2.88 -22.05 -18.24
CA ASP A 758 -2.20 -23.23 -18.73
C ASP A 758 -0.90 -23.54 -17.96
N ALA A 759 -0.50 -22.68 -17.01
CA ALA A 759 0.68 -22.87 -16.19
C ALA A 759 0.38 -23.88 -15.04
N ILE A 760 1.21 -24.91 -14.91
CA ILE A 760 1.15 -25.86 -13.77
C ILE A 760 1.96 -25.29 -12.61
N LYS A 761 3.14 -24.76 -12.92
CA LYS A 761 3.98 -23.99 -12.00
C LYS A 761 3.98 -22.52 -12.39
N PRO A 762 4.17 -21.59 -11.43
CA PRO A 762 4.16 -20.16 -11.75
C PRO A 762 5.17 -19.75 -12.83
N ASP A 763 6.28 -20.46 -12.97
CA ASP A 763 7.36 -20.19 -13.91
C ASP A 763 7.22 -20.91 -15.27
N ASP A 764 6.14 -21.67 -15.50
CA ASP A 764 5.93 -22.33 -16.78
C ASP A 764 5.78 -21.31 -17.93
N GLU A 765 6.55 -21.53 -19.00
CA GLU A 765 6.47 -20.69 -20.20
C GLU A 765 5.25 -21.04 -21.05
N THR A 766 4.08 -20.50 -20.68
CA THR A 766 2.83 -20.65 -21.46
C THR A 766 2.77 -19.74 -22.69
N THR A 767 3.52 -18.65 -22.65
CA THR A 767 3.70 -17.67 -23.74
C THR A 767 5.18 -17.39 -23.88
N PRO A 768 5.75 -17.35 -25.10
CA PRO A 768 7.20 -17.20 -25.25
C PRO A 768 7.70 -15.95 -24.54
N ARG A 769 8.63 -16.09 -23.59
CA ARG A 769 9.05 -14.96 -22.73
C ARG A 769 9.72 -13.85 -23.55
N ALA A 770 10.53 -14.23 -24.53
CA ALA A 770 11.13 -13.29 -25.49
C ALA A 770 10.09 -12.54 -26.34
N LEU A 771 8.92 -13.15 -26.62
CA LEU A 771 7.81 -12.46 -27.29
C LEU A 771 7.22 -11.40 -26.36
N CYS A 772 6.90 -11.75 -25.12
CA CYS A 772 6.40 -10.79 -24.13
C CYS A 772 7.36 -9.62 -23.97
N ALA A 773 8.64 -9.90 -23.76
CA ALA A 773 9.66 -8.88 -23.57
C ALA A 773 9.80 -7.95 -24.78
N THR A 774 9.93 -8.52 -25.98
CA THR A 774 10.07 -7.71 -27.20
C THR A 774 8.83 -6.86 -27.47
N ALA A 775 7.63 -7.37 -27.13
CA ALA A 775 6.39 -6.62 -27.26
C ALA A 775 6.35 -5.41 -26.32
N TYR A 776 6.69 -5.58 -25.04
CA TYR A 776 6.75 -4.49 -24.07
C TYR A 776 7.83 -3.46 -24.38
N TRP A 777 8.98 -3.88 -24.93
CA TRP A 777 10.01 -2.95 -25.38
C TRP A 777 9.57 -2.12 -26.59
N ALA A 778 8.90 -2.74 -27.57
CA ALA A 778 8.31 -2.04 -28.70
C ALA A 778 7.29 -0.98 -28.24
N TRP A 779 6.40 -1.37 -27.30
CA TRP A 779 5.39 -0.47 -26.76
C TRP A 779 6.03 0.68 -25.97
N SER A 780 7.00 0.39 -25.10
CA SER A 780 7.75 1.42 -24.37
C SER A 780 8.43 2.43 -25.31
N ALA A 781 8.99 1.98 -26.44
CA ALA A 781 9.55 2.89 -27.46
C ALA A 781 8.49 3.79 -28.10
N GLU A 782 7.27 3.28 -28.35
CA GLU A 782 6.15 4.09 -28.82
C GLU A 782 5.72 5.15 -27.77
N LEU A 783 5.57 4.74 -26.51
CA LEU A 783 5.20 5.63 -25.41
C LEU A 783 6.23 6.75 -25.21
N MET A 784 7.52 6.41 -25.26
CA MET A 784 8.61 7.40 -25.19
C MET A 784 8.55 8.41 -26.34
N ALA A 785 8.22 7.96 -27.56
CA ALA A 785 8.06 8.86 -28.70
C ALA A 785 6.85 9.79 -28.56
N GLU A 786 5.76 9.35 -27.93
CA GLU A 786 4.61 10.19 -27.59
C GLU A 786 4.93 11.23 -26.53
N MET A 787 5.54 10.81 -25.43
CA MET A 787 5.94 11.68 -24.32
C MET A 787 6.96 12.73 -24.76
N ALA A 788 7.93 12.34 -25.60
CA ALA A 788 8.89 13.26 -26.20
C ALA A 788 8.19 14.35 -27.02
N ARG A 789 7.19 13.99 -27.85
CA ARG A 789 6.39 14.97 -28.61
C ARG A 789 5.60 15.90 -27.70
N ALA A 790 4.97 15.34 -26.67
CA ALA A 790 4.14 16.09 -25.73
C ALA A 790 4.92 17.18 -24.98
N THR A 791 6.21 16.95 -24.76
CA THR A 791 7.10 17.82 -24.00
C THR A 791 8.11 18.59 -24.88
N GLY A 792 7.94 18.54 -26.20
CA GLY A 792 8.78 19.31 -27.14
C GLY A 792 10.17 18.73 -27.43
N ARG A 793 10.47 17.50 -27.02
CA ARG A 793 11.73 16.78 -27.26
C ARG A 793 11.76 16.14 -28.67
N GLY A 794 11.77 16.96 -29.71
CA GLY A 794 11.60 16.50 -31.11
C GLY A 794 12.62 15.45 -31.57
N ALA A 795 13.91 15.60 -31.23
CA ALA A 795 14.95 14.64 -31.61
C ALA A 795 14.75 13.26 -30.95
N ASP A 796 14.31 13.25 -29.68
CA ASP A 796 14.02 12.02 -28.96
C ASP A 796 12.77 11.33 -29.50
N ALA A 797 11.76 12.10 -29.88
CA ALA A 797 10.57 11.57 -30.54
C ALA A 797 10.94 10.82 -31.83
N ASP A 798 11.80 11.39 -32.66
CA ASP A 798 12.26 10.75 -33.90
C ASP A 798 13.10 9.50 -33.63
N ARG A 799 13.99 9.56 -32.63
CA ARG A 799 14.84 8.44 -32.19
C ARG A 799 13.98 7.26 -31.72
N TYR A 800 13.05 7.49 -30.81
CA TYR A 800 12.19 6.43 -30.27
C TYR A 800 11.16 5.92 -31.28
N ALA A 801 10.66 6.78 -32.17
CA ALA A 801 9.82 6.33 -33.29
C ALA A 801 10.59 5.44 -34.28
N ALA A 802 11.88 5.70 -34.51
CA ALA A 802 12.74 4.85 -35.32
C ALA A 802 13.02 3.51 -34.63
N LEU A 803 13.32 3.53 -33.33
CA LEU A 803 13.51 2.32 -32.53
C LEU A 803 12.25 1.44 -32.52
N HIS A 804 11.08 2.02 -32.26
CA HIS A 804 9.81 1.29 -32.31
C HIS A 804 9.59 0.59 -33.66
N ARG A 805 9.85 1.28 -34.78
CA ARG A 805 9.75 0.66 -36.12
C ARG A 805 10.70 -0.52 -36.28
N ALA A 806 11.95 -0.40 -35.84
CA ALA A 806 12.94 -1.46 -35.93
C ALA A 806 12.53 -2.70 -35.11
N ILE A 807 12.09 -2.50 -33.85
CA ILE A 807 11.61 -3.58 -33.00
C ILE A 807 10.35 -4.23 -33.59
N ARG A 808 9.39 -3.44 -34.09
CA ARG A 808 8.18 -3.96 -34.72
C ARG A 808 8.50 -4.84 -35.92
N ASP A 809 9.42 -4.42 -36.78
CA ASP A 809 9.80 -5.17 -37.97
C ASP A 809 10.53 -6.48 -37.59
N ALA A 810 11.41 -6.43 -36.58
CA ALA A 810 12.05 -7.62 -36.01
C ALA A 810 11.06 -8.58 -35.35
N PHE A 811 10.13 -8.07 -34.55
CA PHE A 811 9.05 -8.84 -33.92
C PHE A 811 8.19 -9.56 -34.96
N ALA A 812 7.77 -8.84 -36.01
CA ALA A 812 6.94 -9.42 -37.07
C ALA A 812 7.68 -10.52 -37.85
N ALA A 813 8.99 -10.37 -38.05
CA ALA A 813 9.81 -11.38 -38.72
C ALA A 813 10.03 -12.63 -37.86
N GLU A 814 10.24 -12.45 -36.56
CA GLU A 814 10.54 -13.53 -35.62
C GLU A 814 9.29 -14.30 -35.16
N PHE A 815 8.22 -13.56 -34.80
CA PHE A 815 7.11 -14.10 -34.04
C PHE A 815 5.79 -14.17 -34.80
N VAL A 816 5.65 -13.57 -35.99
CA VAL A 816 4.34 -13.51 -36.70
C VAL A 816 4.35 -14.30 -38.00
N ALA A 817 3.67 -15.44 -37.99
CA ALA A 817 3.49 -16.29 -39.15
C ALA A 817 2.59 -15.67 -40.24
N ALA A 818 2.62 -16.23 -41.44
CA ALA A 818 1.85 -15.73 -42.59
C ALA A 818 0.33 -15.87 -42.42
N ASP A 819 -0.12 -16.85 -41.63
CA ASP A 819 -1.52 -17.10 -41.30
C ASP A 819 -2.01 -16.28 -40.09
N GLY A 820 -1.16 -15.42 -39.52
CA GLY A 820 -1.48 -14.59 -38.37
C GLY A 820 -1.27 -15.28 -37.02
N VAL A 821 -0.69 -16.48 -36.95
CA VAL A 821 -0.25 -17.05 -35.68
C VAL A 821 0.92 -16.21 -35.12
N ALA A 822 0.74 -15.65 -33.92
CA ALA A 822 1.81 -14.99 -33.18
C ALA A 822 2.41 -15.96 -32.14
N GLY A 823 3.75 -16.05 -32.07
CA GLY A 823 4.46 -16.91 -31.13
C GLY A 823 4.02 -18.37 -31.21
N ASN A 824 3.63 -18.92 -30.06
CA ASN A 824 3.09 -20.27 -29.95
C ASN A 824 1.55 -20.34 -30.16
N GLY A 825 0.92 -19.23 -30.51
CA GLY A 825 -0.54 -19.14 -30.69
C GLY A 825 -1.34 -19.07 -29.38
N SER A 826 -0.70 -18.88 -28.23
CA SER A 826 -1.40 -18.62 -26.96
C SER A 826 -2.27 -17.36 -27.05
N GLN A 827 -3.31 -17.26 -26.20
CA GLN A 827 -4.15 -16.06 -26.17
C GLN A 827 -3.30 -14.81 -25.91
N THR A 828 -2.35 -14.87 -24.97
CA THR A 828 -1.46 -13.74 -24.67
C THR A 828 -0.53 -13.40 -25.81
N SER A 829 0.05 -14.39 -26.52
CA SER A 829 0.86 -14.13 -27.73
C SER A 829 0.08 -13.28 -28.74
N GLN A 830 -1.18 -13.65 -28.99
CA GLN A 830 -2.04 -12.94 -29.92
C GLN A 830 -2.46 -11.57 -29.40
N VAL A 831 -2.82 -11.48 -28.11
CA VAL A 831 -3.27 -10.24 -27.49
C VAL A 831 -2.18 -9.18 -27.50
N LEU A 832 -0.97 -9.50 -27.01
CA LEU A 832 0.14 -8.54 -26.98
C LEU A 832 0.52 -8.08 -28.39
N ALA A 833 0.65 -9.02 -29.34
CA ALA A 833 1.02 -8.70 -30.72
C ALA A 833 -0.03 -7.81 -31.42
N LEU A 834 -1.33 -8.03 -31.17
CA LEU A 834 -2.42 -7.24 -31.76
C LEU A 834 -2.57 -5.87 -31.11
N TYR A 835 -2.56 -5.83 -29.77
CA TYR A 835 -2.76 -4.61 -28.98
C TYR A 835 -1.64 -3.61 -29.22
N MET A 836 -0.38 -4.07 -29.16
CA MET A 836 0.81 -3.23 -29.31
C MET A 836 1.19 -2.96 -30.78
N GLY A 837 0.29 -3.23 -31.74
CA GLY A 837 0.50 -2.85 -33.13
C GLY A 837 1.59 -3.64 -33.88
N LEU A 838 1.96 -4.83 -33.40
CA LEU A 838 3.11 -5.59 -33.90
C LEU A 838 2.79 -6.54 -35.04
N VAL A 839 1.52 -6.92 -35.20
CA VAL A 839 1.05 -7.72 -36.35
C VAL A 839 0.93 -6.84 -37.60
N PRO A 840 1.55 -7.22 -38.75
CA PRO A 840 1.38 -6.53 -40.03
C PRO A 840 -0.10 -6.35 -40.42
N ALA A 841 -0.43 -5.20 -41.01
CA ALA A 841 -1.82 -4.79 -41.26
C ALA A 841 -2.65 -5.81 -42.07
N ASP A 842 -2.02 -6.50 -43.03
CA ASP A 842 -2.63 -7.53 -43.87
C ASP A 842 -2.93 -8.84 -43.11
N ARG A 843 -2.30 -9.06 -41.95
CA ARG A 843 -2.45 -10.26 -41.12
C ARG A 843 -3.27 -10.05 -39.85
N ARG A 844 -3.53 -8.81 -39.44
CA ARG A 844 -4.26 -8.47 -38.20
C ARG A 844 -5.61 -9.20 -38.07
N ALA A 845 -6.40 -9.23 -39.16
CA ALA A 845 -7.69 -9.93 -39.16
C ALA A 845 -7.56 -11.45 -39.04
N ALA A 846 -6.44 -12.03 -39.47
CA ALA A 846 -6.18 -13.46 -39.31
C ALA A 846 -5.73 -13.78 -37.88
N ALA A 847 -4.82 -12.98 -37.32
CA ALA A 847 -4.40 -13.08 -35.92
C ALA A 847 -5.57 -12.96 -34.92
N ALA A 848 -6.47 -12.00 -35.13
CA ALA A 848 -7.68 -11.86 -34.31
C ALA A 848 -8.61 -13.08 -34.39
N ARG A 849 -8.66 -13.75 -35.56
CA ARG A 849 -9.42 -14.99 -35.72
C ARG A 849 -8.78 -16.16 -34.99
N VAL A 850 -7.44 -16.27 -34.97
CA VAL A 850 -6.74 -17.30 -34.18
C VAL A 850 -7.11 -17.17 -32.69
N LEU A 851 -7.10 -15.95 -32.15
CA LEU A 851 -7.53 -15.68 -30.78
C LEU A 851 -9.00 -16.08 -30.54
N ALA A 852 -9.91 -15.65 -31.42
CA ALA A 852 -11.33 -15.96 -31.30
C ALA A 852 -11.62 -17.47 -31.34
N ASP A 853 -10.95 -18.18 -32.25
CA ASP A 853 -11.15 -19.62 -32.44
C ASP A 853 -10.61 -20.42 -31.24
N ASP A 854 -9.52 -19.98 -30.61
CA ASP A 854 -9.07 -20.58 -29.34
C ASP A 854 -10.09 -20.36 -28.20
N ILE A 855 -10.60 -19.13 -28.03
CA ILE A 855 -11.63 -18.82 -27.01
C ILE A 855 -12.88 -19.69 -27.21
N ARG A 856 -13.37 -19.81 -28.45
CA ARG A 856 -14.52 -20.66 -28.78
C ARG A 856 -14.22 -22.14 -28.51
N ARG A 857 -13.05 -22.62 -28.91
CA ARG A 857 -12.60 -24.01 -28.68
C ARG A 857 -12.55 -24.35 -27.20
N ARG A 858 -12.18 -23.39 -26.35
CA ARG A 858 -12.16 -23.52 -24.88
C ARG A 858 -13.52 -23.26 -24.22
N GLY A 859 -14.60 -23.16 -24.99
CA GLY A 859 -15.95 -22.98 -24.45
C GLY A 859 -16.21 -21.58 -23.92
N MET A 860 -15.65 -20.54 -24.56
CA MET A 860 -15.71 -19.14 -24.12
C MET A 860 -15.03 -18.90 -22.77
N THR A 861 -13.81 -19.42 -22.62
CA THR A 861 -12.94 -19.18 -21.46
C THR A 861 -11.62 -18.56 -21.90
N LEU A 862 -11.02 -17.80 -21.00
CA LEU A 862 -9.70 -17.19 -21.19
C LEU A 862 -8.58 -18.16 -20.77
N SER A 863 -7.36 -17.92 -21.23
CA SER A 863 -6.15 -18.58 -20.73
C SER A 863 -5.04 -17.60 -20.31
N THR A 864 -5.31 -16.30 -20.40
CA THR A 864 -4.35 -15.22 -20.15
C THR A 864 -3.98 -15.09 -18.67
N GLY A 865 -2.72 -14.76 -18.42
CA GLY A 865 -2.19 -14.30 -17.14
C GLY A 865 -2.22 -12.78 -17.02
N PHE A 866 -1.32 -12.23 -16.20
CA PHE A 866 -1.27 -10.81 -15.87
C PHE A 866 -1.02 -9.92 -17.08
N LEU A 867 -0.16 -10.34 -18.02
CA LEU A 867 0.23 -9.49 -19.14
C LEU A 867 -0.81 -9.52 -20.28
N GLY A 868 -1.52 -10.63 -20.46
CA GLY A 868 -2.56 -10.75 -21.50
C GLY A 868 -3.93 -10.19 -21.09
N THR A 869 -4.35 -10.43 -19.85
CA THR A 869 -5.73 -10.15 -19.40
C THR A 869 -6.20 -8.70 -19.57
N PRO A 870 -5.39 -7.65 -19.29
CA PRO A 870 -5.82 -6.25 -19.36
C PRO A 870 -6.27 -5.81 -20.76
N TYR A 871 -5.72 -6.45 -21.80
CA TYR A 871 -5.87 -6.02 -23.20
C TYR A 871 -6.77 -6.95 -24.03
N LEU A 872 -7.07 -8.14 -23.52
CA LEU A 872 -7.81 -9.20 -24.22
C LEU A 872 -9.13 -8.70 -24.83
N LEU A 873 -9.96 -8.02 -24.03
CA LEU A 873 -11.28 -7.58 -24.48
C LEU A 873 -11.20 -6.41 -25.47
N ASP A 874 -10.21 -5.52 -25.34
CA ASP A 874 -10.00 -4.42 -26.29
C ASP A 874 -9.62 -4.97 -27.67
N VAL A 875 -8.71 -5.95 -27.73
CA VAL A 875 -8.31 -6.61 -28.98
C VAL A 875 -9.50 -7.25 -29.70
N LEU A 876 -10.35 -7.97 -28.96
CA LEU A 876 -11.56 -8.58 -29.52
C LEU A 876 -12.56 -7.51 -29.99
N ALA A 877 -12.81 -6.48 -29.19
CA ALA A 877 -13.72 -5.39 -29.53
C ALA A 877 -13.26 -4.62 -30.78
N ASP A 878 -11.96 -4.34 -30.91
CA ASP A 878 -11.38 -3.65 -32.08
C ASP A 878 -11.44 -4.50 -33.35
N ALA A 879 -11.45 -5.83 -33.22
CA ALA A 879 -11.70 -6.76 -34.31
C ALA A 879 -13.19 -6.99 -34.62
N GLY A 880 -14.10 -6.37 -33.86
CA GLY A 880 -15.56 -6.53 -34.00
C GLY A 880 -16.10 -7.86 -33.45
N LEU A 881 -15.30 -8.59 -32.66
CA LEU A 881 -15.60 -9.91 -32.09
C LEU A 881 -16.38 -9.80 -30.78
N TRP A 882 -17.54 -9.13 -30.84
CA TRP A 882 -18.36 -8.83 -29.65
C TRP A 882 -19.07 -10.04 -29.05
N GLU A 883 -19.22 -11.13 -29.81
CA GLU A 883 -19.74 -12.39 -29.29
C GLU A 883 -18.76 -13.00 -28.28
N GLU A 884 -17.46 -12.99 -28.58
CA GLU A 884 -16.40 -13.47 -27.71
C GLU A 884 -16.23 -12.56 -26.49
N VAL A 885 -16.30 -11.23 -26.68
CA VAL A 885 -16.31 -10.27 -25.56
C VAL A 885 -17.44 -10.58 -24.59
N ALA A 886 -18.67 -10.74 -25.09
CA ALA A 886 -19.81 -11.08 -24.25
C ALA A 886 -19.67 -12.47 -23.61
N GLY A 887 -19.17 -13.46 -24.37
CA GLY A 887 -18.92 -14.81 -23.89
C GLY A 887 -17.98 -14.83 -22.69
N LEU A 888 -16.85 -14.13 -22.76
CA LEU A 888 -15.88 -14.04 -21.68
C LEU A 888 -16.40 -13.26 -20.46
N LEU A 889 -17.08 -12.13 -20.67
CA LEU A 889 -17.58 -11.28 -19.60
C LEU A 889 -18.69 -11.92 -18.75
N PHE A 890 -19.52 -12.74 -19.38
CA PHE A 890 -20.65 -13.41 -18.71
C PHE A 890 -20.36 -14.88 -18.37
N GLN A 891 -19.16 -15.39 -18.66
CA GLN A 891 -18.75 -16.73 -18.27
C GLN A 891 -18.70 -16.84 -16.74
N THR A 892 -19.25 -17.93 -16.19
CA THR A 892 -19.20 -18.23 -14.74
C THR A 892 -18.49 -19.53 -14.43
N ALA A 893 -18.17 -20.36 -15.43
CA ALA A 893 -17.32 -21.52 -15.25
C ALA A 893 -15.84 -21.12 -15.16
N TYR A 894 -15.06 -21.89 -14.40
CA TYR A 894 -13.61 -21.74 -14.38
C TYR A 894 -13.00 -21.99 -15.77
N PRO A 895 -12.02 -21.18 -16.21
CA PRO A 895 -11.56 -19.91 -15.63
C PRO A 895 -12.38 -18.69 -16.14
N SER A 896 -12.82 -17.82 -15.22
CA SER A 896 -13.43 -16.54 -15.59
C SER A 896 -13.49 -15.54 -14.43
N TRP A 897 -13.73 -14.25 -14.74
CA TRP A 897 -14.07 -13.27 -13.71
C TRP A 897 -15.37 -13.59 -12.99
N GLY A 898 -16.33 -14.24 -13.66
CA GLY A 898 -17.61 -14.60 -13.07
C GLY A 898 -17.54 -15.81 -12.14
N TYR A 899 -16.50 -16.63 -12.26
CA TYR A 899 -16.22 -17.75 -11.36
C TYR A 899 -15.94 -17.27 -9.93
N MET A 900 -15.07 -16.26 -9.78
CA MET A 900 -14.69 -15.72 -8.47
C MET A 900 -15.92 -15.35 -7.59
N PRO A 901 -16.85 -14.48 -8.01
CA PRO A 901 -18.03 -14.15 -7.20
C PRO A 901 -19.02 -15.31 -7.08
N ALA A 902 -19.09 -16.24 -8.05
CA ALA A 902 -19.91 -17.45 -7.93
C ALA A 902 -19.41 -18.37 -6.80
N THR A 903 -18.12 -18.32 -6.50
CA THR A 903 -17.45 -19.01 -5.39
C THR A 903 -17.32 -18.12 -4.13
N GLY A 904 -18.01 -16.97 -4.09
CA GLY A 904 -18.11 -16.13 -2.88
C GLY A 904 -17.07 -15.02 -2.74
N ALA A 905 -16.26 -14.75 -3.79
CA ALA A 905 -15.30 -13.65 -3.79
C ALA A 905 -15.97 -12.29 -3.61
N THR A 906 -15.39 -11.46 -2.74
CA THR A 906 -15.80 -10.05 -2.53
C THR A 906 -14.73 -9.04 -2.98
N THR A 907 -13.61 -9.57 -3.48
CA THR A 907 -12.40 -8.92 -3.99
C THR A 907 -11.95 -9.70 -5.23
N MET A 908 -10.98 -9.17 -5.97
CA MET A 908 -10.30 -9.91 -7.03
C MET A 908 -9.26 -10.85 -6.40
N TRP A 909 -9.13 -12.07 -6.93
CA TRP A 909 -8.15 -13.05 -6.47
C TRP A 909 -6.85 -12.94 -7.26
N GLU A 910 -5.75 -13.39 -6.66
CA GLU A 910 -4.44 -13.52 -7.32
C GLU A 910 -4.49 -14.56 -8.44
N ARG A 911 -5.19 -15.67 -8.22
CA ARG A 911 -5.33 -16.77 -9.17
C ARG A 911 -6.76 -16.90 -9.69
N TRP A 912 -6.90 -17.36 -10.93
CA TRP A 912 -8.21 -17.74 -11.49
C TRP A 912 -8.89 -18.87 -10.73
N ASN A 913 -8.11 -19.77 -10.11
CA ASN A 913 -8.54 -20.93 -9.33
C ASN A 913 -8.25 -20.76 -7.82
N GLY A 914 -8.38 -19.54 -7.28
CA GLY A 914 -7.97 -19.26 -5.89
C GLY A 914 -8.53 -20.27 -4.87
N ASP A 915 -9.75 -20.74 -5.02
CA ASP A 915 -10.40 -21.74 -4.15
C ASP A 915 -9.71 -23.13 -4.06
N VAL A 916 -8.91 -23.50 -5.05
CA VAL A 916 -8.19 -24.80 -5.10
C VAL A 916 -6.70 -24.64 -5.39
N GLY A 917 -6.21 -23.40 -5.45
CA GLY A 917 -4.82 -23.06 -5.74
C GLY A 917 -3.88 -23.40 -4.58
N ASP A 918 -2.59 -23.46 -4.88
CA ASP A 918 -1.55 -23.67 -3.88
C ASP A 918 -1.48 -22.49 -2.89
N LEU A 919 -1.79 -22.77 -1.62
CA LEU A 919 -1.86 -21.79 -0.53
C LEU A 919 -0.55 -21.05 -0.27
N SER A 920 0.60 -21.59 -0.70
CA SER A 920 1.91 -20.93 -0.58
C SER A 920 2.00 -19.60 -1.36
N MET A 921 1.13 -19.40 -2.36
CA MET A 921 1.00 -18.14 -3.10
C MET A 921 -0.43 -18.02 -3.64
N ASN A 922 -1.36 -17.67 -2.75
CA ASN A 922 -2.79 -17.62 -3.08
C ASN A 922 -3.55 -16.56 -2.28
N SER A 923 -3.39 -15.31 -2.70
CA SER A 923 -4.13 -14.17 -2.17
C SER A 923 -5.56 -14.12 -2.69
N TYR A 924 -6.51 -13.83 -1.80
CA TYR A 924 -7.90 -13.56 -2.17
C TYR A 924 -8.17 -12.06 -2.35
N ASN A 925 -7.12 -11.23 -2.41
CA ASN A 925 -7.23 -9.80 -2.59
C ASN A 925 -6.07 -9.20 -3.41
N HIS A 926 -6.15 -9.35 -4.73
CA HIS A 926 -5.14 -8.94 -5.71
C HIS A 926 -5.80 -8.19 -6.88
N TYR A 927 -5.40 -6.96 -7.17
CA TYR A 927 -6.17 -6.15 -8.14
C TYR A 927 -5.87 -6.44 -9.62
N ALA A 928 -4.83 -7.21 -9.96
CA ALA A 928 -4.35 -7.37 -11.32
C ALA A 928 -5.45 -7.80 -12.32
N PHE A 929 -6.21 -8.85 -12.01
CA PHE A 929 -7.34 -9.28 -12.86
C PHE A 929 -8.55 -8.34 -12.81
N GLY A 930 -8.56 -7.39 -11.88
CA GLY A 930 -9.48 -6.25 -11.86
C GLY A 930 -9.26 -5.25 -12.99
N ALA A 931 -8.15 -5.33 -13.75
CA ALA A 931 -7.84 -4.45 -14.89
C ALA A 931 -8.95 -4.42 -15.95
N VAL A 932 -9.77 -5.48 -16.03
CA VAL A 932 -10.97 -5.55 -16.89
C VAL A 932 -11.94 -4.39 -16.67
N VAL A 933 -11.94 -3.76 -15.50
CA VAL A 933 -12.78 -2.60 -15.20
C VAL A 933 -12.44 -1.39 -16.08
N GLY A 934 -11.20 -1.27 -16.55
CA GLY A 934 -10.85 -0.26 -17.55
C GLY A 934 -11.73 -0.39 -18.80
N PHE A 935 -11.91 -1.62 -19.29
CA PHE A 935 -12.78 -1.92 -20.43
C PHE A 935 -14.24 -1.54 -20.13
N PHE A 936 -14.70 -1.75 -18.88
CA PHE A 936 -16.06 -1.36 -18.49
C PHE A 936 -16.29 0.14 -18.68
N TYR A 937 -15.34 0.97 -18.27
CA TYR A 937 -15.44 2.41 -18.48
C TYR A 937 -15.29 2.81 -19.95
N ARG A 938 -14.26 2.31 -20.65
CA ARG A 938 -13.98 2.72 -22.04
C ARG A 938 -15.04 2.29 -23.04
N ARG A 939 -15.49 1.04 -22.94
CA ARG A 939 -16.24 0.37 -24.01
C ARG A 939 -17.69 0.09 -23.65
N LEU A 940 -17.96 -0.31 -22.41
CA LEU A 940 -19.35 -0.56 -21.96
C LEU A 940 -20.07 0.74 -21.61
N ALA A 941 -19.42 1.59 -20.81
CA ALA A 941 -19.89 2.94 -20.53
C ALA A 941 -19.61 3.92 -21.67
N GLY A 942 -18.64 3.59 -22.54
CA GLY A 942 -18.26 4.40 -23.69
C GLY A 942 -17.45 5.64 -23.35
N ILE A 943 -16.88 5.76 -22.14
CA ILE A 943 -16.07 6.91 -21.73
C ILE A 943 -14.60 6.56 -21.93
N ALA A 944 -14.06 6.95 -23.07
CA ALA A 944 -12.65 6.77 -23.37
C ALA A 944 -11.95 8.10 -23.56
N GLN A 945 -10.63 8.05 -23.46
CA GLN A 945 -9.80 9.20 -23.70
C GLN A 945 -9.65 9.47 -25.20
N GLY A 946 -9.93 10.70 -25.63
CA GLY A 946 -9.66 11.17 -26.99
C GLY A 946 -8.47 12.14 -27.09
N ALA A 947 -8.01 12.66 -25.95
CA ALA A 947 -6.78 13.45 -25.78
C ALA A 947 -6.38 13.45 -24.29
N PRO A 948 -5.09 13.67 -23.95
CA PRO A 948 -4.60 13.76 -22.57
C PRO A 948 -5.47 14.63 -21.65
N GLY A 949 -5.70 14.15 -20.43
CA GLY A 949 -6.52 14.81 -19.39
C GLY A 949 -8.01 14.86 -19.70
N PHE A 950 -8.51 13.97 -20.58
CA PHE A 950 -9.88 14.03 -21.10
C PHE A 950 -10.25 15.38 -21.73
N ARG A 951 -9.26 16.19 -22.17
CA ARG A 951 -9.50 17.43 -22.94
C ARG A 951 -10.39 17.18 -24.17
N ARG A 952 -10.32 15.96 -24.69
CA ARG A 952 -11.32 15.39 -25.59
C ARG A 952 -11.73 14.03 -25.03
N ILE A 953 -13.03 13.81 -24.93
CA ILE A 953 -13.61 12.54 -24.54
C ILE A 953 -14.03 11.81 -25.83
N ALA A 954 -13.55 10.59 -26.02
CA ALA A 954 -14.02 9.70 -27.06
C ALA A 954 -15.24 8.93 -26.52
N ILE A 955 -16.36 9.00 -27.24
CA ILE A 955 -17.58 8.24 -26.91
C ILE A 955 -17.62 6.97 -27.77
N LEU A 956 -17.10 5.87 -27.22
CA LEU A 956 -17.01 4.58 -27.91
C LEU A 956 -18.25 3.75 -27.58
N ALA A 957 -19.35 3.99 -28.28
CA ALA A 957 -20.55 3.16 -28.11
C ALA A 957 -20.30 1.74 -28.65
N GLY A 958 -19.99 0.80 -27.76
CA GLY A 958 -19.76 -0.60 -28.09
C GLY A 958 -20.62 -1.53 -27.24
N LEU A 959 -21.92 -1.67 -27.59
CA LEU A 959 -22.78 -2.85 -27.41
C LEU A 959 -24.26 -2.51 -27.70
N ASP A 960 -24.71 -2.83 -28.91
CA ASP A 960 -26.10 -3.31 -29.15
C ASP A 960 -26.06 -4.83 -29.29
N THR A 961 -25.75 -5.55 -28.20
CA THR A 961 -26.06 -6.99 -28.15
C THR A 961 -27.53 -7.17 -27.88
N ARG A 962 -28.37 -6.97 -28.90
CA ARG A 962 -29.78 -7.43 -28.93
C ARG A 962 -30.55 -7.16 -27.63
N GLY A 963 -30.36 -5.98 -27.02
CA GLY A 963 -31.09 -5.53 -25.82
C GLY A 963 -30.74 -6.16 -24.46
N ARG A 964 -29.59 -6.82 -24.26
CA ARG A 964 -29.31 -7.58 -23.02
C ARG A 964 -28.52 -6.90 -21.90
N THR A 965 -27.92 -5.72 -22.10
CA THR A 965 -27.25 -5.03 -20.99
C THR A 965 -27.39 -3.53 -21.14
N ARG A 966 -28.11 -2.90 -20.21
CA ARG A 966 -28.19 -1.43 -20.14
C ARG A 966 -27.30 -0.96 -19.01
N VAL A 967 -26.28 -0.20 -19.36
CA VAL A 967 -25.56 0.62 -18.39
C VAL A 967 -26.49 1.78 -18.02
N GLY A 968 -26.88 1.87 -16.75
CA GLY A 968 -27.88 2.82 -16.29
C GLY A 968 -27.32 4.21 -16.13
N THR A 969 -26.39 4.35 -15.18
CA THR A 969 -25.70 5.60 -14.89
C THR A 969 -24.21 5.32 -14.80
N VAL A 970 -23.43 6.11 -15.52
CA VAL A 970 -21.99 6.17 -15.36
C VAL A 970 -21.67 7.58 -14.92
N ARG A 971 -20.99 7.72 -13.80
CA ARG A 971 -20.44 9.02 -13.39
C ARG A 971 -18.96 8.81 -13.16
N VAL A 972 -18.18 9.37 -14.07
CA VAL A 972 -16.76 9.64 -13.86
C VAL A 972 -16.70 11.14 -13.56
N GLY A 973 -16.51 11.47 -12.28
CA GLY A 973 -16.68 12.79 -11.68
C GLY A 973 -17.08 12.71 -10.20
N ARG A 974 -17.01 13.80 -9.45
CA ARG A 974 -17.17 13.77 -7.98
C ARG A 974 -18.56 13.29 -7.51
N ARG A 975 -18.55 12.40 -6.50
CA ARG A 975 -19.69 12.13 -5.60
C ARG A 975 -19.86 13.35 -4.68
N HIS A 976 -21.08 13.91 -4.59
CA HIS A 976 -21.39 14.94 -3.60
C HIS A 976 -21.48 14.27 -2.22
N ASP A 977 -20.43 14.36 -1.42
CA ASP A 977 -20.43 13.81 -0.07
C ASP A 977 -21.09 14.81 0.88
N ARG A 978 -22.39 14.64 1.13
CA ARG A 978 -23.18 15.51 2.02
C ARG A 978 -22.89 15.28 3.52
N ASP A 979 -22.00 14.35 3.88
CA ASP A 979 -21.79 13.94 5.28
C ASP A 979 -20.55 14.52 5.96
N ARG A 980 -19.59 15.14 5.25
CA ARG A 980 -18.44 15.81 5.91
C ARG A 980 -18.76 17.20 6.47
N ASP A 981 -19.86 17.82 6.08
CA ASP A 981 -20.17 19.22 6.45
C ASP A 981 -20.98 19.37 7.77
N ARG A 982 -21.07 18.32 8.59
CA ARG A 982 -21.81 18.34 9.87
C ARG A 982 -20.95 18.48 11.12
N ARG A 983 -19.63 18.69 11.01
CA ARG A 983 -18.75 18.94 12.17
C ARG A 983 -18.09 20.31 12.13
N ARG A 984 -18.86 21.39 12.04
CA ARG A 984 -18.49 22.74 12.51
C ARG A 984 -19.67 23.71 12.35
N CYS A 985 -20.60 23.69 13.30
CA CYS A 985 -21.41 24.86 13.71
C CYS A 985 -22.40 24.46 14.81
N ASP A 986 -21.98 24.58 16.06
CA ASP A 986 -22.91 24.70 17.18
C ASP A 986 -23.17 26.18 17.47
N ARG A 987 -24.38 26.65 17.12
CA ARG A 987 -25.13 27.66 17.89
C ARG A 987 -26.62 27.60 17.51
N PRO A 988 -27.55 27.68 18.49
CA PRO A 988 -28.95 27.34 18.28
C PRO A 988 -29.79 28.56 17.86
N GLY A 989 -30.79 28.35 17.00
CA GLY A 989 -31.82 29.37 16.76
C GLY A 989 -32.77 29.13 15.60
N ALA A 990 -34.01 28.79 15.95
CA ALA A 990 -35.28 29.04 15.25
C ALA A 990 -35.67 28.23 13.99
N ALA A 991 -36.92 27.79 14.02
CA ALA A 991 -37.60 26.87 13.12
C ALA A 991 -38.33 27.57 11.95
N ALA A 992 -38.51 26.83 10.83
CA ALA A 992 -39.74 26.63 10.02
C ALA A 992 -39.38 26.28 8.54
N PRO A 993 -40.34 25.89 7.66
CA PRO A 993 -41.01 24.59 7.60
C PRO A 993 -40.79 23.84 6.26
N ARG A 994 -41.10 22.53 6.27
CA ARG A 994 -41.06 21.62 5.12
C ARG A 994 -42.19 21.92 4.13
N HIS A 995 -41.87 22.00 2.83
CA HIS A 995 -42.84 21.89 1.74
C HIS A 995 -42.57 20.64 0.89
N SER A 996 -43.51 19.70 0.97
CA SER A 996 -43.75 18.63 0.00
C SER A 996 -44.76 19.13 -1.05
N ALA A 997 -44.55 18.85 -2.33
CA ALA A 997 -45.61 18.90 -3.33
C ALA A 997 -45.40 17.85 -4.41
N GLU A 998 -46.32 16.90 -4.41
CA GLU A 998 -46.54 15.85 -5.39
C GLU A 998 -46.99 16.41 -6.75
N HIS A 999 -46.56 15.74 -7.82
CA HIS A 999 -47.12 15.91 -9.16
C HIS A 999 -48.54 15.33 -9.24
N ARG A 1000 -49.54 16.17 -9.53
CA ARG A 1000 -50.86 15.74 -9.99
C ARG A 1000 -50.93 15.71 -11.51
N SER A 1001 -51.23 14.53 -12.04
CA SER A 1001 -51.93 14.33 -13.30
C SER A 1001 -53.44 14.61 -13.11
N ARG A 1002 -54.11 15.24 -14.09
CA ARG A 1002 -55.57 15.09 -14.30
C ARG A 1002 -55.96 15.40 -15.74
N GLY A 1003 -56.78 14.51 -16.29
CA GLY A 1003 -57.59 14.74 -17.48
C GLY A 1003 -58.69 13.70 -17.64
N ARG A 1004 -59.76 13.83 -16.83
CA ARG A 1004 -61.21 13.52 -17.04
C ARG A 1004 -61.60 12.21 -17.77
N THR A 1005 -62.54 11.40 -17.26
CA THR A 1005 -64.00 11.69 -17.21
C THR A 1005 -64.77 10.78 -16.23
N ALA A 1006 -65.98 11.22 -15.89
CA ALA A 1006 -66.88 10.71 -14.86
C ALA A 1006 -67.83 9.60 -15.34
N ALA A 1007 -68.33 8.75 -14.42
CA ALA A 1007 -69.72 8.77 -13.93
C ALA A 1007 -70.26 7.42 -13.40
N ALA A 1008 -71.03 7.55 -12.32
CA ALA A 1008 -72.25 6.81 -11.95
C ALA A 1008 -72.19 5.42 -11.25
N ARG A 1009 -72.84 5.43 -10.08
CA ARG A 1009 -73.26 4.32 -9.21
C ARG A 1009 -74.31 3.40 -9.87
N ARG A 1010 -74.32 2.12 -9.50
CA ARG A 1010 -75.55 1.40 -9.07
C ARG A 1010 -75.26 0.07 -8.36
N MET A 1011 -75.95 -0.15 -7.24
CA MET A 1011 -76.11 -1.42 -6.53
C MET A 1011 -77.01 -2.39 -7.33
N ALA A 1012 -76.80 -3.71 -7.22
CA ALA A 1012 -77.68 -4.65 -6.52
C ALA A 1012 -77.55 -6.14 -6.94
N ARG A 1013 -77.48 -7.01 -5.91
CA ARG A 1013 -78.05 -8.39 -5.75
C ARG A 1013 -77.36 -9.58 -6.46
N LYS A 1014 -76.84 -10.53 -5.64
CA LYS A 1014 -77.37 -11.90 -5.28
C LYS A 1014 -77.16 -12.92 -6.43
N ARG A 1015 -76.74 -14.18 -6.27
CA ARG A 1015 -76.66 -15.14 -5.14
C ARG A 1015 -75.94 -16.42 -5.64
N HIS A 1016 -75.35 -17.19 -4.71
CA HIS A 1016 -75.06 -18.65 -4.71
C HIS A 1016 -74.02 -19.18 -5.72
N GLY A 1017 -73.10 -20.10 -5.39
CA GLY A 1017 -72.84 -20.89 -4.18
C GLY A 1017 -71.72 -21.93 -4.45
N ALA A 1018 -71.26 -22.60 -3.38
CA ALA A 1018 -70.42 -23.81 -3.32
C ALA A 1018 -68.87 -23.67 -3.32
N ARG A 1019 -68.30 -23.73 -2.10
CA ARG A 1019 -67.03 -24.40 -1.70
C ARG A 1019 -67.24 -25.95 -1.71
N PRO A 1020 -66.25 -26.86 -1.46
CA PRO A 1020 -64.95 -26.74 -0.72
C PRO A 1020 -63.71 -27.40 -1.42
N SER A 1021 -62.46 -26.97 -1.18
CA SER A 1021 -61.47 -27.37 -0.14
C SER A 1021 -60.80 -28.77 -0.37
N PRO A 1022 -59.72 -29.15 0.34
CA PRO A 1022 -58.31 -29.11 -0.11
C PRO A 1022 -57.63 -30.50 0.00
N ARG A 1023 -56.30 -30.62 -0.20
CA ARG A 1023 -55.40 -31.47 0.63
C ARG A 1023 -53.93 -31.46 0.18
N HIS A 1024 -53.10 -31.01 1.12
CA HIS A 1024 -51.79 -31.52 1.57
C HIS A 1024 -51.71 -33.07 1.66
N PRO A 1025 -50.55 -33.73 1.83
CA PRO A 1025 -49.38 -33.39 2.67
C PRO A 1025 -48.26 -32.65 1.95
#